data_AF-S4XBP3-F1
#
_entry.id   AF-S4XBP3-F1
#
_cell.length_a   1.000
_cell.length_b   1.000
_cell.length_c   1.000
_cell.angle_alpha   90.00
_cell.angle_beta   90.00
_cell.angle_gamma   90.00
#
_symmetry.space_group_name_H-M   'P 1'
#
loop_
_entity.id
_entity.type
_entity.pdbx_description
1 polymer ?
#
loop_
_entity_poly.entity_id
_entity_poly.type
_entity_poly.pdbx_seq_one_letter_code
_entity_poly.pdbx_strand_id
1 'polypeptide(L)'
;MTTATETPARTLLGEDAARAEVREATAAKDAAAAAAKAAVEASKADPDNEQLADDVRQARNAQRRAARALKKAEETLAELAEVVEAPAADTALSPLDAAPAELRQADAAKEAAATATRAADKAAEADPDNAALFAAARKARWDELKATKAAQKAAAALAEAEDAAGVVAEEPGAEAPQSDPVAVDAVVIESTGDPVKDAELQAEAAARATAAAEAAADADPDDKALGAAARRARAAEKKAARALKKARAAADEAVDEVDATADATVEVAEAPVTEVATSLPVAPAATNFQDTLALVSSGASVLAVAADTAERAAATDPANVLLAEAARAARAAAQQAAQAVAAAAAVYGSAPAVPTASATPTPDAATEPATEPEAAASDEPTETPEIPEDPTVVAARAALAEAEKTQEDLAAATRKADKAAEADPGNSDLFSAARKARWDELKASKAVTKAAAALEQAIADAPPAPKVLTEEEKDDRRAPKPQGQWLVDGDRPLNDDERIKQEDAGLAVADRVRNIYAKEGFDSIPAEDLAPRFKWIGMYTQRRQDMGGEQTGVLTNAELQDRYFMMRVRLDGGFMSSEQMRVIGGISRDFARNTADFTDRQNIQLHWIRIEDVPEIWDRLASVNLDTFFGCGDVPRVILGSPVAGISKDEIIDATPAIREIKDNWLTRDEFANLPRKFKTAISGNSRQDVTHEIQDIAFIGSEHPEKGAGFDVWVGGGLSTNPMFAQRLGVWVSIDEVPEVWAGAVRIFRDYGYRKLRNRARLKFLVADWGVEKFRRILEDDYLGHRLTDGPAPEAHPGYRDHVGVHEQRDGKFYVGVKPTVGHTEGDQLIRLADIAEAHGVTRLRTSADKELIFLDVAADATADLAAALEVEGLSATPSSFRRDIISCTGLEFCKLALVTTKQRAITLADQLEERLGDLDVPLKISLNGCPNSCARTQVADIGLKGQIVTDDDGNRVEGFQVHLGGALGMHPDFGKKLRGHKVTSAELDDYIVRVVEHYKDQRADGEQFRDWVLRADEEVLQ
;
A
#
# COMPACT_ATOMS: atom_id res chain seq x y z
N MET A 1 28.26 45.30 -32.01
CA MET A 1 27.78 44.65 -33.24
C MET A 1 28.16 43.18 -33.17
N THR A 2 27.23 42.31 -33.60
CA THR A 2 27.23 40.83 -33.61
C THR A 2 27.19 40.11 -32.26
N THR A 3 25.96 39.82 -31.77
CA THR A 3 25.38 38.48 -31.51
C THR A 3 24.08 38.65 -30.70
N ALA A 4 22.95 38.84 -31.36
CA ALA A 4 21.62 38.90 -30.71
C ALA A 4 20.52 38.25 -31.57
N THR A 5 20.87 37.26 -32.41
CA THR A 5 19.95 36.69 -33.40
C THR A 5 19.80 35.16 -33.35
N GLU A 6 20.41 34.45 -32.38
CA GLU A 6 20.36 32.98 -32.36
C GLU A 6 19.24 32.37 -31.51
N THR A 7 18.70 33.07 -30.52
CA THR A 7 17.67 32.51 -29.61
C THR A 7 16.31 32.22 -30.28
N PRO A 8 15.75 33.06 -31.17
CA PRO A 8 14.44 32.77 -31.79
C PRO A 8 14.49 31.60 -32.78
N ALA A 9 15.64 31.38 -33.43
CA ALA A 9 15.79 30.34 -34.45
C ALA A 9 15.83 28.93 -33.83
N ARG A 10 16.38 28.78 -32.62
CA ARG A 10 16.50 27.49 -31.92
C ARG A 10 15.15 26.99 -31.38
N THR A 11 14.28 27.90 -30.96
CA THR A 11 12.92 27.59 -30.47
C THR A 11 11.97 27.22 -31.62
N LEU A 12 12.07 27.91 -32.76
CA LEU A 12 11.31 27.58 -33.98
C LEU A 12 11.66 26.20 -34.55
N LEU A 13 12.94 25.82 -34.52
CA LEU A 13 13.40 24.49 -34.94
C LEU A 13 12.88 23.37 -34.02
N GLY A 14 12.74 23.63 -32.71
CA GLY A 14 12.17 22.69 -31.74
C GLY A 14 10.66 22.48 -31.91
N GLU A 15 9.93 23.56 -32.22
CA GLU A 15 8.48 23.49 -32.47
C GLU A 15 8.16 22.75 -33.79
N ASP A 16 8.96 22.95 -34.84
CA ASP A 16 8.79 22.24 -36.11
C ASP A 16 9.08 20.72 -35.98
N ALA A 17 10.07 20.35 -35.17
CA ALA A 17 10.36 18.95 -34.84
C ALA A 17 9.21 18.30 -34.04
N ALA A 18 8.69 19.00 -33.02
CA ALA A 18 7.55 18.51 -32.24
C ALA A 18 6.27 18.37 -33.09
N ARG A 19 6.03 19.29 -34.04
CA ARG A 19 4.91 19.18 -35.00
C ARG A 19 5.09 18.00 -35.95
N ALA A 20 6.32 17.65 -36.33
CA ALA A 20 6.60 16.46 -37.13
C ALA A 20 6.32 15.17 -36.33
N GLU A 21 6.74 15.14 -35.06
CA GLU A 21 6.48 14.02 -34.15
C GLU A 21 4.99 13.79 -33.89
N VAL A 22 4.20 14.86 -33.72
CA VAL A 22 2.73 14.76 -33.62
C VAL A 22 2.11 14.17 -34.89
N ARG A 23 2.61 14.54 -36.08
CA ARG A 23 2.13 13.98 -37.35
C ARG A 23 2.46 12.50 -37.50
N GLU A 24 3.67 12.10 -37.10
CA GLU A 24 4.11 10.70 -37.13
C GLU A 24 3.32 9.86 -36.13
N ALA A 25 3.14 10.34 -34.90
CA ALA A 25 2.33 9.68 -33.88
C ALA A 25 0.84 9.57 -34.26
N THR A 26 0.32 10.58 -34.98
CA THR A 26 -1.05 10.53 -35.55
C THR A 26 -1.16 9.43 -36.60
N ALA A 27 -0.21 9.35 -37.53
CA ALA A 27 -0.19 8.31 -38.55
C ALA A 27 -0.05 6.91 -37.95
N ALA A 28 0.78 6.74 -36.91
CA ALA A 28 0.95 5.48 -36.18
C ALA A 28 -0.33 5.05 -35.45
N LYS A 29 -1.05 6.01 -34.83
CA LYS A 29 -2.35 5.75 -34.20
C LYS A 29 -3.39 5.29 -35.22
N ASP A 30 -3.47 5.95 -36.37
CA ASP A 30 -4.43 5.61 -37.42
C ASP A 30 -4.13 4.24 -38.04
N ALA A 31 -2.85 3.92 -38.27
CA ALA A 31 -2.43 2.60 -38.72
C ALA A 31 -2.77 1.49 -37.70
N ALA A 32 -2.51 1.73 -36.41
CA ALA A 32 -2.84 0.78 -35.34
C ALA A 32 -4.35 0.60 -35.16
N ALA A 33 -5.14 1.67 -35.35
CA ALA A 33 -6.60 1.59 -35.34
C ALA A 33 -7.14 0.79 -36.54
N ALA A 34 -6.55 0.96 -37.72
CA ALA A 34 -6.90 0.17 -38.90
C ALA A 34 -6.58 -1.33 -38.70
N ALA A 35 -5.41 -1.65 -38.11
CA ALA A 35 -5.03 -3.02 -37.79
C ALA A 35 -5.96 -3.66 -36.74
N ALA A 36 -6.33 -2.92 -35.68
CA ALA A 36 -7.29 -3.38 -34.68
C ALA A 36 -8.67 -3.65 -35.27
N LYS A 37 -9.12 -2.78 -36.19
CA LYS A 37 -10.38 -2.99 -36.93
C LYS A 37 -10.32 -4.24 -37.80
N ALA A 38 -9.23 -4.46 -38.53
CA ALA A 38 -9.04 -5.64 -39.37
C ALA A 38 -9.02 -6.95 -38.54
N ALA A 39 -8.32 -6.96 -37.40
CA ALA A 39 -8.29 -8.11 -36.50
C ALA A 39 -9.70 -8.43 -35.93
N VAL A 40 -10.47 -7.41 -35.58
CA VAL A 40 -11.86 -7.58 -35.09
C VAL A 40 -12.77 -8.15 -36.18
N GLU A 41 -12.65 -7.69 -37.42
CA GLU A 41 -13.43 -8.24 -38.53
C GLU A 41 -13.03 -9.69 -38.87
N ALA A 42 -11.73 -10.02 -38.77
CA ALA A 42 -11.26 -11.40 -38.93
C ALA A 42 -11.80 -12.33 -37.81
N SER A 43 -11.76 -11.88 -36.55
CA SER A 43 -12.31 -12.64 -35.41
C SER A 43 -13.83 -12.82 -35.47
N LYS A 44 -14.58 -11.87 -36.06
CA LYS A 44 -16.03 -12.05 -36.31
C LYS A 44 -16.33 -13.10 -37.37
N ALA A 45 -15.42 -13.30 -38.34
CA ALA A 45 -15.61 -14.29 -39.40
C ALA A 45 -15.38 -15.73 -38.90
N ASP A 46 -14.62 -15.91 -37.81
CA ASP A 46 -14.36 -17.20 -37.17
C ASP A 46 -14.21 -17.03 -35.64
N PRO A 47 -15.34 -17.00 -34.90
CA PRO A 47 -15.38 -16.64 -33.48
C PRO A 47 -14.82 -17.69 -32.52
N ASP A 48 -14.64 -18.94 -32.97
CA ASP A 48 -14.11 -20.04 -32.15
C ASP A 48 -12.58 -20.18 -32.26
N ASN A 49 -11.92 -19.28 -33.00
CA ASN A 49 -10.48 -19.32 -33.24
C ASN A 49 -9.70 -18.50 -32.19
N GLU A 50 -9.11 -19.19 -31.22
CA GLU A 50 -8.36 -18.58 -30.11
C GLU A 50 -7.19 -17.69 -30.59
N GLN A 51 -6.55 -18.03 -31.72
CA GLN A 51 -5.47 -17.22 -32.27
C GLN A 51 -5.98 -15.85 -32.75
N LEU A 52 -7.16 -15.79 -33.37
CA LEU A 52 -7.77 -14.52 -33.81
C LEU A 52 -8.21 -13.67 -32.62
N ALA A 53 -8.63 -14.29 -31.51
CA ALA A 53 -8.94 -13.57 -30.27
C ALA A 53 -7.70 -12.93 -29.64
N ASP A 54 -6.56 -13.61 -29.68
CA ASP A 54 -5.27 -13.08 -29.23
C ASP A 54 -4.73 -12.00 -30.18
N ASP A 55 -4.90 -12.15 -31.50
CA ASP A 55 -4.55 -11.12 -32.49
C ASP A 55 -5.36 -9.83 -32.28
N VAL A 56 -6.66 -9.94 -31.96
CA VAL A 56 -7.50 -8.79 -31.55
C VAL A 56 -6.95 -8.11 -30.30
N ARG A 57 -6.52 -8.90 -29.31
CA ARG A 57 -5.94 -8.38 -28.06
C ARG A 57 -4.64 -7.63 -28.31
N GLN A 58 -3.74 -8.21 -29.12
CA GLN A 58 -2.47 -7.59 -29.49
C GLN A 58 -2.66 -6.31 -30.30
N ALA A 59 -3.58 -6.31 -31.28
CA ALA A 59 -3.87 -5.14 -32.10
C ALA A 59 -4.51 -4.00 -31.28
N ARG A 60 -5.41 -4.32 -30.33
CA ARG A 60 -5.95 -3.31 -29.39
C ARG A 60 -4.88 -2.74 -28.46
N ASN A 61 -3.93 -3.56 -28.02
CA ASN A 61 -2.80 -3.07 -27.20
C ASN A 61 -1.86 -2.16 -28.01
N ALA A 62 -1.59 -2.48 -29.28
CA ALA A 62 -0.84 -1.60 -30.17
C ALA A 62 -1.56 -0.26 -30.40
N GLN A 63 -2.88 -0.28 -30.60
CA GLN A 63 -3.71 0.92 -30.72
C GLN A 63 -3.62 1.82 -29.47
N ARG A 64 -3.64 1.22 -28.26
CA ARG A 64 -3.48 1.95 -26.99
C ARG A 64 -2.10 2.59 -26.85
N ARG A 65 -1.03 1.89 -27.24
CA ARG A 65 0.34 2.43 -27.21
C ARG A 65 0.51 3.62 -28.14
N ALA A 66 0.00 3.53 -29.37
CA ALA A 66 0.05 4.62 -30.34
C ALA A 66 -0.75 5.85 -29.88
N ALA A 67 -1.91 5.66 -29.23
CA ALA A 67 -2.69 6.76 -28.66
C ALA A 67 -1.96 7.48 -27.50
N ARG A 68 -1.21 6.75 -26.67
CA ARG A 68 -0.38 7.34 -25.60
C ARG A 68 0.80 8.12 -26.17
N ALA A 69 1.44 7.61 -27.22
CA ALA A 69 2.53 8.30 -27.90
C ALA A 69 2.06 9.65 -28.51
N LEU A 70 0.89 9.66 -29.15
CA LEU A 70 0.28 10.89 -29.67
C LEU A 70 0.04 11.92 -28.56
N LYS A 71 -0.55 11.49 -27.44
CA LYS A 71 -0.81 12.39 -26.31
C LYS A 71 0.48 13.02 -25.77
N LYS A 72 1.56 12.25 -25.65
CA LYS A 72 2.88 12.74 -25.22
C LYS A 72 3.47 13.76 -26.21
N ALA A 73 3.34 13.50 -27.51
CA ALA A 73 3.80 14.43 -28.54
C ALA A 73 2.99 15.75 -28.53
N GLU A 74 1.66 15.67 -28.32
CA GLU A 74 0.78 16.85 -28.19
C GLU A 74 1.11 17.69 -26.94
N GLU A 75 1.42 17.04 -25.81
CA GLU A 75 1.86 17.70 -24.57
C GLU A 75 3.21 18.42 -24.77
N THR A 76 4.17 17.77 -25.43
CA THR A 76 5.48 18.36 -25.75
C THR A 76 5.35 19.59 -26.64
N LEU A 77 4.44 19.56 -27.62
CA LEU A 77 4.15 20.70 -28.49
C LEU A 77 3.50 21.87 -27.72
N ALA A 78 2.63 21.57 -26.75
CA ALA A 78 1.99 22.58 -25.91
C ALA A 78 2.98 23.28 -24.97
N GLU A 79 3.91 22.53 -24.37
CA GLU A 79 4.97 23.08 -23.52
C GLU A 79 5.90 24.02 -24.28
N LEU A 80 6.25 23.69 -25.54
CA LEU A 80 7.08 24.55 -26.38
C LEU A 80 6.36 25.85 -26.83
N ALA A 81 5.03 25.82 -26.93
CA ALA A 81 4.22 26.99 -27.27
C ALA A 81 4.10 28.00 -26.12
N GLU A 82 4.02 27.54 -24.86
CA GLU A 82 3.97 28.42 -23.68
C GLU A 82 5.25 29.23 -23.46
N VAL A 83 6.41 28.72 -23.89
CA VAL A 83 7.71 29.41 -23.74
C VAL A 83 7.83 30.66 -24.63
N VAL A 84 6.99 30.78 -25.67
CA VAL A 84 7.02 31.90 -26.63
C VAL A 84 6.24 33.13 -26.13
N GLU A 85 5.35 33.00 -25.13
CA GLU A 85 4.40 34.05 -24.73
C GLU A 85 4.70 34.80 -23.41
N ALA A 86 5.90 34.71 -22.83
CA ALA A 86 6.22 35.48 -21.61
C ALA A 86 6.56 36.97 -21.93
N PRO A 87 5.84 37.97 -21.35
CA PRO A 87 6.17 39.38 -21.55
C PRO A 87 7.34 39.82 -20.65
N ALA A 88 8.17 40.72 -21.18
CA ALA A 88 9.30 41.33 -20.47
C ALA A 88 8.83 42.21 -19.30
N ALA A 89 9.52 42.09 -18.16
CA ALA A 89 9.20 42.75 -16.91
C ALA A 89 9.52 44.27 -16.93
N ASP A 90 8.54 45.10 -16.56
CA ASP A 90 8.83 46.37 -15.87
C ASP A 90 7.61 46.83 -15.03
N THR A 91 7.90 47.30 -13.80
CA THR A 91 7.00 47.88 -12.77
C THR A 91 5.95 46.95 -12.09
N ALA A 92 6.31 46.30 -10.98
CA ALA A 92 5.38 45.54 -10.15
C ALA A 92 4.66 46.44 -9.11
N LEU A 93 3.32 46.45 -9.14
CA LEU A 93 2.45 46.99 -8.10
C LEU A 93 2.52 46.12 -6.83
N SER A 94 2.13 46.68 -5.67
CA SER A 94 2.07 45.91 -4.43
C SER A 94 1.02 44.79 -4.51
N PRO A 95 1.16 43.67 -3.78
CA PRO A 95 0.17 42.60 -3.76
C PRO A 95 -1.25 43.07 -3.40
N LEU A 96 -1.36 44.11 -2.56
CA LEU A 96 -2.65 44.72 -2.17
C LEU A 96 -3.33 45.47 -3.31
N ASP A 97 -2.55 46.01 -4.25
CA ASP A 97 -3.05 46.75 -5.41
C ASP A 97 -3.32 45.82 -6.61
N ALA A 98 -2.58 44.71 -6.70
CA ALA A 98 -2.70 43.73 -7.77
C ALA A 98 -3.87 42.74 -7.56
N ALA A 99 -4.09 42.26 -6.33
CA ALA A 99 -5.09 41.25 -6.03
C ALA A 99 -6.55 41.66 -6.39
N PRO A 100 -7.00 42.92 -6.17
CA PRO A 100 -8.32 43.36 -6.62
C PRO A 100 -8.48 43.44 -8.15
N ALA A 101 -7.38 43.63 -8.89
CA ALA A 101 -7.39 43.60 -10.35
C ALA A 101 -7.48 42.17 -10.87
N GLU A 102 -6.72 41.25 -10.27
CA GLU A 102 -6.76 39.82 -10.58
C GLU A 102 -8.13 39.19 -10.28
N LEU A 103 -8.74 39.52 -9.14
CA LEU A 103 -10.10 39.05 -8.81
C LEU A 103 -11.12 39.53 -9.84
N ARG A 104 -11.10 40.81 -10.22
CA ARG A 104 -12.00 41.34 -11.25
C ARG A 104 -11.81 40.67 -12.61
N GLN A 105 -10.57 40.36 -12.98
CA GLN A 105 -10.26 39.65 -14.22
C GLN A 105 -10.76 38.20 -14.17
N ALA A 106 -10.58 37.52 -13.02
CA ALA A 106 -11.04 36.16 -12.81
C ALA A 106 -12.58 36.05 -12.78
N ASP A 107 -13.27 37.01 -12.14
CA ASP A 107 -14.74 37.09 -12.13
C ASP A 107 -15.30 37.38 -13.53
N ALA A 108 -14.65 38.24 -14.32
CA ALA A 108 -15.03 38.48 -15.71
C ALA A 108 -14.84 37.23 -16.58
N ALA A 109 -13.76 36.48 -16.37
CA ALA A 109 -13.51 35.22 -17.06
C ALA A 109 -14.53 34.13 -16.66
N LYS A 110 -14.92 34.09 -15.38
CA LYS A 110 -15.98 33.21 -14.87
C LYS A 110 -17.33 33.51 -15.53
N GLU A 111 -17.75 34.76 -15.60
CA GLU A 111 -19.04 35.13 -16.23
C GLU A 111 -19.03 34.88 -17.75
N ALA A 112 -17.89 35.11 -18.42
CA ALA A 112 -17.73 34.79 -19.84
C ALA A 112 -17.83 33.28 -20.10
N ALA A 113 -17.21 32.45 -19.25
CA ALA A 113 -17.28 31.00 -19.34
C ALA A 113 -18.71 30.48 -19.05
N ALA A 114 -19.38 31.01 -18.03
CA ALA A 114 -20.79 30.67 -17.73
C ALA A 114 -21.74 31.07 -18.87
N THR A 115 -21.46 32.17 -19.57
CA THR A 115 -22.21 32.56 -20.78
C THR A 115 -21.95 31.60 -21.95
N ALA A 116 -20.71 31.16 -22.13
CA ALA A 116 -20.35 30.17 -23.15
C ALA A 116 -20.99 28.80 -22.87
N THR A 117 -21.02 28.35 -21.61
CA THR A 117 -21.72 27.12 -21.20
C THR A 117 -23.20 27.19 -21.52
N ARG A 118 -23.88 28.28 -21.12
CA ARG A 118 -25.31 28.48 -21.42
C ARG A 118 -25.60 28.42 -22.92
N ALA A 119 -24.70 28.98 -23.75
CA ALA A 119 -24.84 28.93 -25.20
C ALA A 119 -24.59 27.51 -25.77
N ALA A 120 -23.59 26.79 -25.27
CA ALA A 120 -23.26 25.45 -25.70
C ALA A 120 -24.31 24.41 -25.28
N ASP A 121 -24.85 24.53 -24.07
CA ASP A 121 -25.94 23.70 -23.56
C ASP A 121 -27.22 23.92 -24.37
N LYS A 122 -27.57 25.18 -24.66
CA LYS A 122 -28.71 25.50 -25.52
C LYS A 122 -28.55 24.96 -26.95
N ALA A 123 -27.33 24.95 -27.48
CA ALA A 123 -27.05 24.37 -28.79
C ALA A 123 -27.18 22.85 -28.78
N ALA A 124 -26.71 22.17 -27.72
CA ALA A 124 -26.87 20.73 -27.54
C ALA A 124 -28.34 20.32 -27.33
N GLU A 125 -29.13 21.13 -26.62
CA GLU A 125 -30.57 20.91 -26.43
C GLU A 125 -31.37 21.10 -27.73
N ALA A 126 -30.94 21.99 -28.61
CA ALA A 126 -31.60 22.24 -29.88
C ALA A 126 -31.41 21.12 -30.92
N ASP A 127 -30.35 20.31 -30.78
CA ASP A 127 -30.03 19.19 -31.67
C ASP A 127 -29.46 18.00 -30.86
N PRO A 128 -30.35 17.24 -30.19
CA PRO A 128 -29.99 16.21 -29.22
C PRO A 128 -29.28 14.98 -29.84
N ASP A 129 -29.31 14.82 -31.16
CA ASP A 129 -28.65 13.71 -31.87
C ASP A 129 -27.20 14.05 -32.27
N ASN A 130 -26.75 15.28 -32.03
CA ASN A 130 -25.45 15.78 -32.47
C ASN A 130 -24.38 15.67 -31.37
N ALA A 131 -23.67 14.55 -31.36
CA ALA A 131 -22.63 14.24 -30.37
C ALA A 131 -21.49 15.28 -30.28
N ALA A 132 -21.23 16.05 -31.34
CA ALA A 132 -20.22 17.12 -31.31
C ALA A 132 -20.67 18.32 -30.45
N LEU A 133 -21.96 18.63 -30.44
CA LEU A 133 -22.52 19.70 -29.59
C LEU A 133 -22.48 19.32 -28.11
N PHE A 134 -22.73 18.05 -27.76
CA PHE A 134 -22.54 17.56 -26.40
C PHE A 134 -21.08 17.54 -25.96
N ALA A 135 -20.14 17.25 -26.87
CA ALA A 135 -18.72 17.38 -26.57
C ALA A 135 -18.31 18.85 -26.33
N ALA A 136 -18.84 19.78 -27.13
CA ALA A 136 -18.62 21.21 -26.94
C ALA A 136 -19.24 21.73 -25.62
N ALA A 137 -20.46 21.29 -25.27
CA ALA A 137 -21.12 21.59 -24.01
C ALA A 137 -20.33 21.10 -22.79
N ARG A 138 -19.83 19.85 -22.84
CA ARG A 138 -18.95 19.30 -21.79
C ARG A 138 -17.65 20.09 -21.63
N LYS A 139 -17.03 20.48 -22.74
CA LYS A 139 -15.82 21.33 -22.71
C LYS A 139 -16.13 22.71 -22.09
N ALA A 140 -17.24 23.32 -22.47
CA ALA A 140 -17.66 24.62 -21.92
C ALA A 140 -17.89 24.56 -20.39
N ARG A 141 -18.59 23.53 -19.90
CA ARG A 141 -18.78 23.28 -18.45
C ARG A 141 -17.46 23.09 -17.71
N TRP A 142 -16.50 22.42 -18.33
CA TRP A 142 -15.16 22.24 -17.77
C TRP A 142 -14.37 23.55 -17.71
N ASP A 143 -14.47 24.37 -18.75
CA ASP A 143 -13.82 25.69 -18.79
C ASP A 143 -14.47 26.67 -17.77
N GLU A 144 -15.79 26.60 -17.56
CA GLU A 144 -16.50 27.33 -16.49
C GLU A 144 -16.06 26.90 -15.09
N LEU A 145 -15.88 25.60 -14.86
CA LEU A 145 -15.35 25.09 -13.59
C LEU A 145 -13.94 25.61 -13.31
N LYS A 146 -13.07 25.63 -14.34
CA LYS A 146 -11.72 26.21 -14.23
C LYS A 146 -11.75 27.70 -13.90
N ALA A 147 -12.57 28.47 -14.60
CA ALA A 147 -12.70 29.91 -14.36
C ALA A 147 -13.28 30.20 -12.96
N THR A 148 -14.21 29.37 -12.48
CA THR A 148 -14.75 29.45 -11.11
C THR A 148 -13.67 29.19 -10.05
N LYS A 149 -12.84 28.16 -10.23
CA LYS A 149 -11.71 27.88 -9.33
C LYS A 149 -10.66 29.00 -9.35
N ALA A 150 -10.41 29.61 -10.50
CA ALA A 150 -9.49 30.74 -10.62
C ALA A 150 -10.01 31.97 -9.85
N ALA A 151 -11.31 32.28 -9.93
CA ALA A 151 -11.94 33.36 -9.16
C ALA A 151 -11.89 33.10 -7.65
N GLN A 152 -12.15 31.86 -7.22
CA GLN A 152 -12.02 31.47 -5.80
C GLN A 152 -10.58 31.62 -5.29
N LYS A 153 -9.59 31.24 -6.10
CA LYS A 153 -8.17 31.40 -5.77
C LYS A 153 -7.78 32.87 -5.66
N ALA A 154 -8.23 33.72 -6.59
CA ALA A 154 -7.98 35.16 -6.56
C ALA A 154 -8.67 35.83 -5.35
N ALA A 155 -9.86 35.38 -4.96
CA ALA A 155 -10.55 35.87 -3.78
C ALA A 155 -9.82 35.48 -2.48
N ALA A 156 -9.30 34.25 -2.41
CA ALA A 156 -8.47 33.81 -1.29
C ALA A 156 -7.16 34.61 -1.18
N ALA A 157 -6.50 34.88 -2.31
CA ALA A 157 -5.28 35.69 -2.35
C ALA A 157 -5.54 37.15 -1.93
N LEU A 158 -6.69 37.73 -2.29
CA LEU A 158 -7.10 39.05 -1.81
C LEU A 158 -7.34 39.04 -0.30
N ALA A 159 -8.03 38.03 0.22
CA ALA A 159 -8.26 37.89 1.66
C ALA A 159 -6.93 37.73 2.43
N GLU A 160 -5.99 36.93 1.93
CA GLU A 160 -4.64 36.80 2.51
C GLU A 160 -3.84 38.11 2.46
N ALA A 161 -3.95 38.89 1.37
CA ALA A 161 -3.29 40.18 1.24
C ALA A 161 -3.89 41.24 2.19
N GLU A 162 -5.21 41.26 2.34
CA GLU A 162 -5.93 42.13 3.29
C GLU A 162 -5.59 41.79 4.74
N ASP A 163 -5.51 40.49 5.08
CA ASP A 163 -5.15 40.00 6.41
C ASP A 163 -3.68 40.33 6.74
N ALA A 164 -2.78 40.25 5.74
CA ALA A 164 -1.39 40.68 5.88
C ALA A 164 -1.23 42.20 6.06
N ALA A 165 -2.12 43.01 5.48
CA ALA A 165 -2.12 44.47 5.67
C ALA A 165 -2.76 44.90 7.00
N GLY A 166 -3.68 44.10 7.55
CA GLY A 166 -4.33 44.33 8.85
C GLY A 166 -3.38 44.29 10.04
N VAL A 167 -2.18 43.73 9.88
CA VAL A 167 -1.16 43.62 10.95
C VAL A 167 -0.36 44.93 11.16
N VAL A 168 -0.55 45.97 10.34
CA VAL A 168 0.24 47.23 10.40
C VAL A 168 -0.57 48.44 10.89
N ALA A 169 -1.80 48.27 11.37
CA ALA A 169 -2.66 49.39 11.75
C ALA A 169 -3.03 49.42 13.24
N GLU A 170 -2.05 49.65 14.13
CA GLU A 170 -2.30 50.27 15.44
C GLU A 170 -1.22 51.31 15.83
N GLU A 171 -1.73 52.52 16.12
CA GLU A 171 -1.18 53.75 16.72
C GLU A 171 -0.07 54.62 16.04
N PRO A 172 -0.26 55.95 15.97
CA PRO A 172 0.67 56.89 15.36
C PRO A 172 1.65 57.48 16.40
N GLY A 173 2.95 57.28 16.17
CA GLY A 173 3.98 58.16 16.73
C GLY A 173 5.21 57.46 17.28
N ALA A 174 6.22 57.28 16.43
CA ALA A 174 7.64 57.33 16.80
C ALA A 174 8.49 57.47 15.54
N GLU A 175 9.47 58.38 15.56
CA GLU A 175 10.43 58.62 14.47
C GLU A 175 11.18 57.34 14.08
N ALA A 176 11.19 57.03 12.78
CA ALA A 176 11.97 55.94 12.22
C ALA A 176 13.47 56.34 12.12
N PRO A 177 14.42 55.50 12.57
CA PRO A 177 15.81 55.65 12.17
C PRO A 177 15.99 55.09 10.76
N GLN A 178 16.63 55.88 9.90
CA GLN A 178 17.11 55.44 8.59
C GLN A 178 18.12 54.30 8.78
N SER A 179 17.86 53.15 8.17
CA SER A 179 18.88 52.16 7.85
C SER A 179 18.92 52.00 6.33
N ASP A 180 20.11 52.20 5.77
CA ASP A 180 20.38 52.06 4.34
C ASP A 180 20.16 50.60 3.90
N PRO A 181 19.61 50.35 2.70
CA PRO A 181 19.48 48.99 2.19
C PRO A 181 20.88 48.43 1.90
N VAL A 182 21.23 47.33 2.58
CA VAL A 182 22.40 46.54 2.24
C VAL A 182 22.18 45.93 0.86
N ALA A 183 22.85 46.49 -0.14
CA ALA A 183 22.93 45.92 -1.47
C ALA A 183 23.68 44.57 -1.39
N VAL A 184 22.96 43.48 -1.64
CA VAL A 184 23.58 42.18 -1.91
C VAL A 184 23.98 42.21 -3.39
N ASP A 185 25.26 42.44 -3.65
CA ASP A 185 25.80 42.41 -5.01
C ASP A 185 25.50 41.04 -5.65
N ALA A 186 24.70 41.03 -6.72
CA ALA A 186 24.47 39.85 -7.53
C ALA A 186 25.80 39.46 -8.19
N VAL A 187 26.42 38.38 -7.73
CA VAL A 187 27.63 37.83 -8.36
C VAL A 187 27.25 37.31 -9.75
N VAL A 188 27.66 38.04 -10.78
CA VAL A 188 27.56 37.58 -12.16
C VAL A 188 28.61 36.50 -12.36
N ILE A 189 28.17 35.24 -12.49
CA ILE A 189 29.05 34.11 -12.82
C ILE A 189 29.15 34.04 -14.34
N GLU A 190 30.32 34.32 -14.90
CA GLU A 190 30.60 34.11 -16.32
C GLU A 190 30.63 32.61 -16.63
N SER A 191 29.92 32.18 -17.68
CA SER A 191 29.86 30.77 -18.09
C SER A 191 31.24 30.29 -18.54
N THR A 192 31.65 29.13 -18.01
CA THR A 192 32.91 28.44 -18.34
C THR A 192 32.79 27.58 -19.59
N GLY A 193 31.59 27.43 -20.15
CA GLY A 193 31.29 26.57 -21.29
C GLY A 193 31.19 25.08 -20.94
N ASP A 194 31.45 24.70 -19.69
CA ASP A 194 31.28 23.35 -19.16
C ASP A 194 30.05 23.36 -18.23
N PRO A 195 28.96 22.64 -18.59
CA PRO A 195 27.71 22.68 -17.85
C PRO A 195 27.81 22.09 -16.44
N VAL A 196 28.77 21.20 -16.16
CA VAL A 196 29.00 20.67 -14.82
C VAL A 196 29.72 21.73 -13.98
N LYS A 197 30.78 22.35 -14.50
CA LYS A 197 31.49 23.44 -13.79
C LYS A 197 30.63 24.67 -13.57
N ASP A 198 29.79 25.04 -14.52
CA ASP A 198 28.87 26.17 -14.37
C ASP A 198 27.84 25.88 -13.26
N ALA A 199 27.35 24.64 -13.17
CA ALA A 199 26.46 24.21 -12.10
C ALA A 199 27.17 24.13 -10.73
N GLU A 200 28.46 23.77 -10.69
CA GLU A 200 29.28 23.79 -9.47
C GLU A 200 29.48 25.21 -8.95
N LEU A 201 29.85 26.15 -9.83
CA LEU A 201 30.01 27.56 -9.48
C LEU A 201 28.71 28.18 -8.99
N GLN A 202 27.58 27.82 -9.61
CA GLN A 202 26.25 28.26 -9.17
C GLN A 202 25.86 27.66 -7.81
N ALA A 203 26.18 26.40 -7.55
CA ALA A 203 25.94 25.76 -6.26
C ALA A 203 26.79 26.39 -5.14
N GLU A 204 28.06 26.68 -5.42
CA GLU A 204 28.95 27.36 -4.45
C GLU A 204 28.51 28.80 -4.17
N ALA A 205 28.09 29.55 -5.19
CA ALA A 205 27.57 30.89 -5.00
C ALA A 205 26.27 30.91 -4.22
N ALA A 206 25.36 29.96 -4.47
CA ALA A 206 24.11 29.82 -3.74
C ALA A 206 24.36 29.44 -2.27
N ALA A 207 25.29 28.53 -1.98
CA ALA A 207 25.67 28.18 -0.61
C ALA A 207 26.27 29.37 0.16
N ARG A 208 27.11 30.19 -0.47
CA ARG A 208 27.65 31.42 0.13
C ARG A 208 26.56 32.45 0.41
N ALA A 209 25.60 32.60 -0.51
CA ALA A 209 24.46 33.49 -0.34
C ALA A 209 23.52 33.02 0.79
N THR A 210 23.29 31.72 0.93
CA THR A 210 22.55 31.16 2.07
C THR A 210 23.26 31.44 3.38
N ALA A 211 24.55 31.15 3.48
CA ALA A 211 25.31 31.41 4.71
C ALA A 211 25.27 32.89 5.13
N ALA A 212 25.33 33.81 4.17
CA ALA A 212 25.21 35.25 4.44
C ALA A 212 23.79 35.65 4.89
N ALA A 213 22.75 35.09 4.27
CA ALA A 213 21.36 35.38 4.61
C ALA A 213 20.97 34.78 5.98
N GLU A 214 21.48 33.61 6.32
CA GLU A 214 21.31 32.98 7.64
C GLU A 214 22.04 33.77 8.73
N ALA A 215 23.28 34.17 8.49
CA ALA A 215 24.02 35.02 9.44
C ALA A 215 23.32 36.36 9.69
N ALA A 216 22.65 36.94 8.68
CA ALA A 216 21.86 38.15 8.83
C ALA A 216 20.56 37.90 9.62
N ALA A 217 19.87 36.77 9.38
CA ALA A 217 18.67 36.40 10.13
C ALA A 217 18.97 36.01 11.59
N ASP A 218 20.12 35.40 11.87
CA ASP A 218 20.55 35.06 13.22
C ASP A 218 20.98 36.30 14.03
N ALA A 219 21.44 37.37 13.34
CA ALA A 219 21.79 38.63 13.97
C ALA A 219 20.57 39.44 14.44
N ASP A 220 19.40 39.24 13.83
CA ASP A 220 18.12 39.84 14.23
C ASP A 220 16.94 38.85 14.02
N PRO A 221 16.68 37.97 15.02
CA PRO A 221 15.69 36.90 14.90
C PRO A 221 14.24 37.36 14.78
N ASP A 222 13.94 38.60 15.19
CA ASP A 222 12.59 39.16 15.18
C ASP A 222 12.25 39.83 13.83
N ASP A 223 13.24 40.06 12.97
CA ASP A 223 13.04 40.56 11.60
C ASP A 223 12.53 39.44 10.67
N LYS A 224 11.21 39.41 10.51
CA LYS A 224 10.52 38.46 9.63
C LYS A 224 10.97 38.53 8.16
N ALA A 225 11.50 39.67 7.70
CA ALA A 225 12.00 39.83 6.34
C ALA A 225 13.37 39.17 6.16
N LEU A 226 14.26 39.27 7.15
CA LEU A 226 15.54 38.54 7.16
C LEU A 226 15.32 37.03 7.27
N GLY A 227 14.39 36.59 8.12
CA GLY A 227 13.98 35.19 8.19
C GLY A 227 13.39 34.67 6.87
N ALA A 228 12.62 35.50 6.14
CA ALA A 228 12.12 35.15 4.81
C ALA A 228 13.23 35.11 3.75
N ALA A 229 14.23 36.00 3.84
CA ALA A 229 15.39 36.02 2.97
C ALA A 229 16.26 34.76 3.15
N ALA A 230 16.51 34.33 4.39
CA ALA A 230 17.20 33.08 4.69
C ALA A 230 16.46 31.84 4.14
N ARG A 231 15.12 31.80 4.27
CA ARG A 231 14.28 30.73 3.69
C ARG A 231 14.38 30.69 2.15
N ARG A 232 14.36 31.85 1.49
CA ARG A 232 14.51 31.95 0.02
C ARG A 232 15.90 31.52 -0.43
N ALA A 233 16.95 31.87 0.32
CA ALA A 233 18.32 31.47 0.02
C ALA A 233 18.50 29.94 0.14
N ARG A 234 17.98 29.31 1.20
CA ARG A 234 17.95 27.83 1.34
C ARG A 234 17.26 27.13 0.17
N ALA A 235 16.14 27.68 -0.29
CA ALA A 235 15.42 27.14 -1.45
C ALA A 235 16.25 27.25 -2.74
N ALA A 236 16.96 28.37 -2.93
CA ALA A 236 17.85 28.59 -4.06
C ALA A 236 19.06 27.64 -4.05
N GLU A 237 19.68 27.42 -2.89
CA GLU A 237 20.78 26.46 -2.72
C GLU A 237 20.33 25.02 -3.02
N LYS A 238 19.17 24.60 -2.50
CA LYS A 238 18.61 23.28 -2.81
C LYS A 238 18.30 23.11 -4.30
N LYS A 239 17.90 24.19 -4.98
CA LYS A 239 17.69 24.21 -6.44
C LYS A 239 19.00 24.10 -7.20
N ALA A 240 20.05 24.82 -6.80
CA ALA A 240 21.37 24.75 -7.42
C ALA A 240 22.04 23.37 -7.23
N ALA A 241 21.93 22.77 -6.04
CA ALA A 241 22.42 21.42 -5.77
C ALA A 241 21.73 20.35 -6.63
N ARG A 242 20.42 20.49 -6.88
CA ARG A 242 19.67 19.64 -7.81
C ARG A 242 20.11 19.82 -9.26
N ALA A 243 20.36 21.07 -9.68
CA ALA A 243 20.87 21.38 -11.02
C ALA A 243 22.26 20.75 -11.24
N LEU A 244 23.16 20.83 -10.25
CA LEU A 244 24.45 20.17 -10.28
C LEU A 244 24.34 18.64 -10.38
N LYS A 245 23.46 18.03 -9.57
CA LYS A 245 23.20 16.57 -9.65
C LYS A 245 22.71 16.16 -11.04
N LYS A 246 21.84 16.98 -11.66
CA LYS A 246 21.33 16.73 -13.02
C LYS A 246 22.41 16.92 -14.08
N ALA A 247 23.27 17.94 -13.95
CA ALA A 247 24.38 18.17 -14.87
C ALA A 247 25.40 17.03 -14.84
N ARG A 248 25.71 16.49 -13.65
CA ARG A 248 26.60 15.32 -13.49
C ARG A 248 25.98 14.06 -14.10
N ALA A 249 24.70 13.80 -13.84
CA ALA A 249 24.01 12.65 -14.42
C ALA A 249 23.95 12.72 -15.97
N ALA A 250 23.72 13.91 -16.53
CA ALA A 250 23.72 14.09 -17.98
C ALA A 250 25.12 13.97 -18.61
N ALA A 251 26.18 14.32 -17.87
CA ALA A 251 27.55 14.09 -18.30
C ALA A 251 27.91 12.59 -18.27
N ASP A 252 27.43 11.84 -17.27
CA ASP A 252 27.62 10.39 -17.19
C ASP A 252 26.87 9.66 -18.34
N GLU A 253 25.65 10.12 -18.67
CA GLU A 253 24.83 9.54 -19.76
C GLU A 253 25.42 9.85 -21.16
N ALA A 254 26.07 11.01 -21.33
CA ALA A 254 26.77 11.36 -22.57
C ALA A 254 28.07 10.56 -22.80
N VAL A 255 28.66 9.97 -21.75
CA VAL A 255 29.81 9.04 -21.86
C VAL A 255 29.34 7.66 -22.34
N ASP A 256 28.15 7.21 -21.92
CA ASP A 256 27.54 5.96 -22.37
C ASP A 256 27.03 6.01 -23.83
N GLU A 257 26.61 7.20 -24.32
CA GLU A 257 26.09 7.35 -25.70
C GLU A 257 27.20 7.39 -26.78
N VAL A 258 28.42 7.82 -26.41
CA VAL A 258 29.60 7.79 -27.29
C VAL A 258 30.11 6.36 -27.49
N ASP A 259 29.91 5.47 -26.51
CA ASP A 259 30.28 4.05 -26.60
C ASP A 259 29.28 3.25 -27.47
N ALA A 260 28.02 3.69 -27.55
CA ALA A 260 26.97 3.05 -28.35
C ALA A 260 27.03 3.38 -29.87
N THR A 261 27.79 4.40 -30.28
CA THR A 261 27.86 4.86 -31.68
C THR A 261 29.19 4.54 -32.40
N ALA A 262 30.13 3.88 -31.72
CA ALA A 262 31.44 3.53 -32.29
C ALA A 262 31.49 2.15 -32.99
N ASP A 263 30.41 1.36 -32.99
CA ASP A 263 30.41 0.01 -33.58
C ASP A 263 29.96 -0.01 -35.06
N ALA A 264 30.53 0.89 -35.86
CA ALA A 264 30.39 0.87 -37.32
C ALA A 264 31.56 1.59 -38.01
N THR A 265 32.74 0.95 -38.05
CA THR A 265 33.70 0.87 -39.19
C THR A 265 35.09 0.43 -38.70
N VAL A 266 35.64 -0.62 -39.31
CA VAL A 266 37.02 -1.09 -39.09
C VAL A 266 37.91 -0.56 -40.23
N GLU A 267 38.96 0.19 -39.90
CA GLU A 267 40.33 0.02 -40.47
C GLU A 267 41.39 0.90 -39.75
N VAL A 268 42.25 0.21 -38.99
CA VAL A 268 43.70 0.37 -38.71
C VAL A 268 44.38 1.75 -38.86
N ALA A 269 44.93 2.29 -37.76
CA ALA A 269 46.30 2.85 -37.71
C ALA A 269 46.79 3.17 -36.27
N GLU A 270 47.84 2.44 -35.85
CA GLU A 270 49.01 2.79 -35.03
C GLU A 270 48.92 3.69 -33.76
N ALA A 271 49.52 3.14 -32.68
CA ALA A 271 49.81 3.77 -31.38
C ALA A 271 50.81 4.96 -31.46
N PRO A 272 50.99 5.76 -30.38
CA PRO A 272 51.95 5.34 -29.34
C PRO A 272 51.56 5.68 -27.89
N VAL A 273 52.13 4.85 -27.01
CA VAL A 273 52.25 4.97 -25.55
C VAL A 273 53.30 6.02 -25.18
N THR A 274 53.00 6.92 -24.24
CA THR A 274 53.85 7.60 -23.22
C THR A 274 52.98 8.70 -22.56
N GLU A 275 52.78 8.82 -21.25
CA GLU A 275 53.78 9.10 -20.20
C GLU A 275 53.23 8.80 -18.78
N VAL A 276 54.16 8.69 -17.85
CA VAL A 276 54.11 8.11 -16.50
C VAL A 276 53.78 9.15 -15.41
N ALA A 277 53.30 8.68 -14.24
CA ALA A 277 53.40 9.28 -12.89
C ALA A 277 52.48 10.50 -12.58
N THR A 278 51.91 10.72 -11.39
CA THR A 278 52.00 10.17 -10.02
C THR A 278 50.98 10.93 -9.18
N SER A 279 50.04 10.26 -8.50
CA SER A 279 49.53 10.67 -7.17
C SER A 279 48.57 9.63 -6.60
N LEU A 280 49.05 8.86 -5.61
CA LEU A 280 48.20 8.14 -4.68
C LEU A 280 47.64 9.14 -3.65
N PRO A 281 46.35 9.11 -3.31
CA PRO A 281 45.87 9.81 -2.13
C PRO A 281 46.34 9.09 -0.86
N VAL A 282 46.98 9.85 0.02
CA VAL A 282 47.35 9.46 1.38
C VAL A 282 46.08 9.12 2.15
N ALA A 283 45.95 7.86 2.58
CA ALA A 283 44.90 7.43 3.51
C ALA A 283 45.17 7.99 4.93
N PRO A 284 44.15 8.38 5.69
CA PRO A 284 44.33 8.87 7.05
C PRO A 284 44.85 7.75 7.96
N ALA A 285 45.68 8.14 8.93
CA ALA A 285 46.39 7.25 9.83
C ALA A 285 45.45 6.30 10.60
N ALA A 286 45.40 5.04 10.17
CA ALA A 286 44.86 3.94 10.96
C ALA A 286 45.87 3.58 12.06
N THR A 287 45.44 3.62 13.31
CA THR A 287 46.30 3.46 14.50
C THR A 287 46.60 2.00 14.86
N ASN A 288 46.28 1.02 13.99
CA ASN A 288 46.61 -0.38 14.22
C ASN A 288 46.98 -1.13 12.93
N PHE A 289 48.12 -1.85 12.97
CA PHE A 289 48.69 -2.62 11.86
C PHE A 289 47.75 -3.73 11.35
N GLN A 290 46.92 -4.30 12.23
CA GLN A 290 45.96 -5.33 11.83
C GLN A 290 44.85 -4.78 10.92
N ASP A 291 44.49 -3.50 11.04
CA ASP A 291 43.45 -2.88 10.21
C ASP A 291 43.96 -2.63 8.79
N THR A 292 45.24 -2.31 8.61
CA THR A 292 45.85 -2.17 7.28
C THR A 292 45.95 -3.51 6.56
N LEU A 293 46.33 -4.58 7.27
CA LEU A 293 46.40 -5.91 6.67
C LEU A 293 45.00 -6.48 6.36
N ALA A 294 44.01 -6.19 7.20
CA ALA A 294 42.61 -6.53 6.95
C ALA A 294 42.07 -5.80 5.71
N LEU A 295 42.33 -4.49 5.57
CA LEU A 295 41.89 -3.70 4.42
C LEU A 295 42.48 -4.21 3.09
N VAL A 296 43.76 -4.57 3.09
CA VAL A 296 44.44 -5.12 1.91
C VAL A 296 43.94 -6.54 1.60
N SER A 297 43.67 -7.36 2.63
CA SER A 297 43.06 -8.69 2.45
C SER A 297 41.63 -8.61 1.91
N SER A 298 40.83 -7.64 2.38
CA SER A 298 39.48 -7.39 1.87
C SER A 298 39.49 -6.93 0.42
N GLY A 299 40.44 -6.05 0.04
CA GLY A 299 40.63 -5.62 -1.34
C GLY A 299 41.02 -6.77 -2.29
N ALA A 300 41.89 -7.68 -1.84
CA ALA A 300 42.25 -8.87 -2.60
C ALA A 300 41.05 -9.83 -2.79
N SER A 301 40.21 -10.00 -1.77
CA SER A 301 38.98 -10.82 -1.87
C SER A 301 37.96 -10.23 -2.84
N VAL A 302 37.79 -8.90 -2.86
CA VAL A 302 36.90 -8.21 -3.81
C VAL A 302 37.41 -8.36 -5.25
N LEU A 303 38.72 -8.23 -5.47
CA LEU A 303 39.33 -8.44 -6.79
C LEU A 303 39.22 -9.90 -7.26
N ALA A 304 39.28 -10.88 -6.36
CA ALA A 304 39.07 -12.29 -6.70
C ALA A 304 37.63 -12.59 -7.12
N VAL A 305 36.63 -12.00 -6.44
CA VAL A 305 35.21 -12.12 -6.82
C VAL A 305 34.94 -11.44 -8.16
N ALA A 306 35.55 -10.26 -8.39
CA ALA A 306 35.45 -9.56 -9.67
C ALA A 306 36.08 -10.38 -10.82
N ALA A 307 37.21 -11.05 -10.58
CA ALA A 307 37.84 -11.94 -11.55
C ALA A 307 36.97 -13.17 -11.87
N ASP A 308 36.38 -13.82 -10.87
CA ASP A 308 35.46 -14.96 -11.08
C ASP A 308 34.21 -14.53 -11.88
N THR A 309 33.68 -13.35 -11.59
CA THR A 309 32.53 -12.80 -12.31
C THR A 309 32.87 -12.49 -13.77
N ALA A 310 34.05 -11.91 -14.02
CA ALA A 310 34.53 -11.62 -15.37
C ALA A 310 34.84 -12.90 -16.18
N GLU A 311 35.37 -13.95 -15.54
CA GLU A 311 35.62 -15.25 -16.18
C GLU A 311 34.30 -15.96 -16.55
N ARG A 312 33.28 -15.90 -15.69
CA ARG A 312 31.94 -16.43 -16.01
C ARG A 312 31.29 -15.67 -17.15
N ALA A 313 31.42 -14.34 -17.18
CA ALA A 313 30.93 -13.53 -18.28
C ALA A 313 31.65 -13.89 -19.60
N ALA A 314 32.98 -14.06 -19.58
CA ALA A 314 33.73 -14.48 -20.76
C ALA A 314 33.36 -15.89 -21.24
N ALA A 315 32.97 -16.80 -20.33
CA ALA A 315 32.51 -18.14 -20.69
C ALA A 315 31.14 -18.15 -21.39
N THR A 316 30.31 -17.12 -21.20
CA THR A 316 28.99 -17.01 -21.86
C THR A 316 29.06 -16.52 -23.31
N ASP A 317 30.15 -15.85 -23.69
CA ASP A 317 30.41 -15.44 -25.09
C ASP A 317 31.90 -15.62 -25.46
N PRO A 318 32.29 -16.85 -25.90
CA PRO A 318 33.69 -17.18 -26.16
C PRO A 318 34.32 -16.44 -27.35
N ALA A 319 33.51 -15.78 -28.19
CA ALA A 319 33.99 -15.02 -29.35
C ALA A 319 34.37 -13.58 -28.99
N ASN A 320 33.97 -13.10 -27.80
CA ASN A 320 34.26 -11.74 -27.34
C ASN A 320 35.68 -11.65 -26.76
N VAL A 321 36.63 -11.32 -27.63
CA VAL A 321 38.06 -11.27 -27.31
C VAL A 321 38.36 -10.23 -26.22
N LEU A 322 37.61 -9.11 -26.17
CA LEU A 322 37.77 -8.06 -25.16
C LEU A 322 37.31 -8.54 -23.78
N LEU A 323 36.21 -9.29 -23.69
CA LEU A 323 35.76 -9.88 -22.43
C LEU A 323 36.75 -10.93 -21.91
N ALA A 324 37.31 -11.73 -22.81
CA ALA A 324 38.34 -12.71 -22.47
C ALA A 324 39.67 -12.05 -22.04
N GLU A 325 40.02 -10.88 -22.61
CA GLU A 325 41.17 -10.08 -22.17
C GLU A 325 40.92 -9.39 -20.82
N ALA A 326 39.72 -8.84 -20.61
CA ALA A 326 39.32 -8.25 -19.34
C ALA A 326 39.31 -9.29 -18.20
N ALA A 327 38.81 -10.50 -18.46
CA ALA A 327 38.85 -11.61 -17.51
C ALA A 327 40.30 -12.00 -17.16
N ARG A 328 41.20 -12.08 -18.17
CA ARG A 328 42.62 -12.36 -17.95
C ARG A 328 43.32 -11.24 -17.16
N ALA A 329 43.00 -9.97 -17.43
CA ALA A 329 43.54 -8.82 -16.70
C ALA A 329 43.05 -8.78 -15.24
N ALA A 330 41.76 -9.04 -15.01
CA ALA A 330 41.19 -9.13 -13.66
C ALA A 330 41.81 -10.27 -12.85
N ARG A 331 42.02 -11.44 -13.47
CA ARG A 331 42.73 -12.58 -12.85
C ARG A 331 44.17 -12.23 -12.50
N ALA A 332 44.89 -11.52 -13.38
CA ALA A 332 46.26 -11.08 -13.13
C ALA A 332 46.35 -10.05 -11.98
N ALA A 333 45.41 -9.11 -11.92
CA ALA A 333 45.33 -8.13 -10.83
C ALA A 333 45.02 -8.80 -9.48
N ALA A 334 44.10 -9.76 -9.45
CA ALA A 334 43.79 -10.54 -8.25
C ALA A 334 45.01 -11.37 -7.79
N GLN A 335 45.76 -11.97 -8.71
CA GLN A 335 47.00 -12.69 -8.39
C GLN A 335 48.11 -11.78 -7.85
N GLN A 336 48.28 -10.58 -8.42
CA GLN A 336 49.25 -9.59 -7.90
C GLN A 336 48.86 -9.10 -6.50
N ALA A 337 47.58 -8.86 -6.24
CA ALA A 337 47.09 -8.49 -4.92
C ALA A 337 47.31 -9.62 -3.89
N ALA A 338 47.06 -10.87 -4.27
CA ALA A 338 47.32 -12.03 -3.41
C ALA A 338 48.83 -12.21 -3.11
N GLN A 339 49.70 -11.97 -4.09
CA GLN A 339 51.16 -12.00 -3.90
C GLN A 339 51.64 -10.87 -2.99
N ALA A 340 51.06 -9.66 -3.09
CA ALA A 340 51.37 -8.55 -2.20
C ALA A 340 50.95 -8.83 -0.74
N VAL A 341 49.78 -9.47 -0.53
CA VAL A 341 49.32 -9.92 0.79
C VAL A 341 50.25 -11.00 1.36
N ALA A 342 50.65 -11.97 0.55
CA ALA A 342 51.58 -13.03 0.97
C ALA A 342 52.98 -12.48 1.32
N ALA A 343 53.48 -11.51 0.55
CA ALA A 343 54.75 -10.84 0.83
C ALA A 343 54.68 -10.00 2.11
N ALA A 344 53.57 -9.29 2.36
CA ALA A 344 53.34 -8.54 3.59
C ALA A 344 53.26 -9.46 4.83
N ALA A 345 52.61 -10.63 4.70
CA ALA A 345 52.51 -11.62 5.76
C ALA A 345 53.86 -12.28 6.09
N ALA A 346 54.75 -12.45 5.10
CA ALA A 346 56.07 -13.06 5.29
C ALA A 346 57.08 -12.16 6.04
N VAL A 347 56.92 -10.84 5.98
CA VAL A 347 57.84 -9.87 6.62
C VAL A 347 57.44 -9.56 8.08
N TYR A 348 56.15 -9.63 8.42
CA TYR A 348 55.64 -9.06 9.68
C TYR A 348 54.92 -10.05 10.61
N GLY A 349 54.87 -11.35 10.29
CA GLY A 349 54.26 -12.38 11.13
C GLY A 349 52.73 -12.47 11.00
N SER A 350 52.18 -13.67 11.20
CA SER A 350 50.83 -14.07 10.77
C SER A 350 49.68 -13.35 11.51
N ALA A 351 48.64 -12.96 10.76
CA ALA A 351 47.33 -12.54 11.26
C ALA A 351 46.51 -13.70 11.86
N PRO A 352 45.57 -13.43 12.79
CA PRO A 352 44.66 -14.46 13.32
C PRO A 352 43.67 -14.94 12.25
N ALA A 353 43.32 -16.22 12.31
CA ALA A 353 42.45 -16.89 11.36
C ALA A 353 40.99 -16.38 11.41
N VAL A 354 40.50 -15.87 10.28
CA VAL A 354 39.08 -15.77 9.95
C VAL A 354 38.66 -17.13 9.39
N PRO A 355 37.51 -17.72 9.80
CA PRO A 355 37.13 -19.07 9.39
C PRO A 355 36.94 -19.15 7.88
N THR A 356 37.83 -19.88 7.21
CA THR A 356 37.74 -20.24 5.81
C THR A 356 36.65 -21.29 5.62
N ALA A 357 35.62 -20.98 4.83
CA ALA A 357 34.92 -22.00 4.08
C ALA A 357 35.94 -22.66 3.13
N SER A 358 36.09 -23.96 3.29
CA SER A 358 37.10 -24.79 2.63
C SER A 358 36.93 -24.79 1.10
N ALA A 359 37.95 -24.28 0.40
CA ALA A 359 38.34 -24.77 -0.92
C ALA A 359 39.85 -24.57 -1.09
N THR A 360 40.63 -25.53 -0.61
CA THR A 360 42.02 -25.72 -1.07
C THR A 360 42.00 -26.44 -2.41
N PRO A 361 42.74 -25.92 -3.39
CA PRO A 361 43.68 -26.70 -4.17
C PRO A 361 45.10 -26.27 -3.78
N THR A 362 46.02 -27.23 -3.65
CA THR A 362 47.45 -26.93 -3.55
C THR A 362 48.17 -27.55 -4.75
N PRO A 363 49.10 -26.81 -5.40
CA PRO A 363 49.76 -27.23 -6.64
C PRO A 363 51.23 -27.68 -6.47
N ASP A 364 51.73 -28.27 -7.57
CA ASP A 364 53.09 -28.32 -8.16
C ASP A 364 54.24 -29.15 -7.55
N ALA A 365 54.86 -30.02 -8.38
CA ALA A 365 55.96 -29.60 -9.28
C ALA A 365 56.58 -30.74 -10.15
N ALA A 366 56.61 -30.49 -11.47
CA ALA A 366 57.63 -30.74 -12.50
C ALA A 366 58.37 -32.10 -12.67
N THR A 367 58.22 -32.73 -13.86
CA THR A 367 59.33 -33.04 -14.83
C THR A 367 58.76 -33.45 -16.22
N GLU A 368 59.32 -32.93 -17.33
CA GLU A 368 59.04 -33.33 -18.73
C GLU A 368 59.77 -34.65 -19.14
N PRO A 369 59.69 -35.13 -20.41
CA PRO A 369 58.57 -35.82 -21.05
C PRO A 369 58.97 -37.23 -21.59
N ALA A 370 58.01 -37.91 -22.23
CA ALA A 370 58.12 -39.10 -23.09
C ALA A 370 57.90 -40.48 -22.42
N THR A 371 56.73 -41.08 -22.66
CA THR A 371 56.49 -42.20 -23.61
C THR A 371 55.11 -42.81 -23.36
N GLU A 372 54.27 -42.92 -24.40
CA GLU A 372 53.07 -43.77 -24.41
C GLU A 372 53.47 -45.24 -24.09
N PRO A 373 52.64 -46.03 -23.36
CA PRO A 373 51.53 -46.71 -24.03
C PRO A 373 50.27 -47.06 -23.19
N GLU A 374 49.21 -47.32 -23.95
CA GLU A 374 48.07 -48.21 -23.67
C GLU A 374 47.02 -47.86 -22.60
N ALA A 375 45.84 -47.51 -23.13
CA ALA A 375 44.59 -47.42 -22.42
C ALA A 375 44.20 -48.76 -21.76
N ALA A 376 44.06 -48.74 -20.43
CA ALA A 376 43.24 -49.67 -19.68
C ALA A 376 42.20 -48.84 -18.93
N ALA A 377 40.96 -48.86 -19.42
CA ALA A 377 39.81 -48.31 -18.71
C ALA A 377 39.53 -49.19 -17.48
N SER A 378 39.79 -48.68 -16.29
CA SER A 378 39.25 -49.22 -15.05
C SER A 378 37.94 -48.50 -14.73
N ASP A 379 36.83 -49.18 -15.02
CA ASP A 379 35.52 -48.89 -14.44
C ASP A 379 35.60 -49.18 -12.92
N GLU A 380 35.62 -48.14 -12.09
CA GLU A 380 35.12 -48.24 -10.72
C GLU A 380 33.70 -47.67 -10.68
N PRO A 381 32.68 -48.46 -10.27
CA PRO A 381 31.32 -47.96 -10.16
C PRO A 381 31.20 -47.13 -8.89
N THR A 382 30.87 -45.84 -9.06
CA THR A 382 30.30 -45.01 -8.00
C THR A 382 29.02 -45.67 -7.47
N GLU A 383 29.06 -46.16 -6.22
CA GLU A 383 27.89 -46.67 -5.50
C GLU A 383 26.82 -45.58 -5.40
N THR A 384 25.77 -45.73 -6.21
CA THR A 384 24.51 -45.01 -6.02
C THR A 384 23.77 -45.71 -4.88
N PRO A 385 23.18 -45.01 -3.89
CA PRO A 385 22.42 -45.68 -2.86
C PRO A 385 21.20 -46.36 -3.49
N GLU A 386 21.20 -47.69 -3.53
CA GLU A 386 20.07 -48.47 -4.03
C GLU A 386 18.86 -48.26 -3.09
N ILE A 387 17.83 -47.58 -3.61
CA ILE A 387 16.52 -47.54 -2.96
C ILE A 387 15.92 -48.95 -3.08
N PRO A 388 15.52 -49.61 -1.98
CA PRO A 388 14.92 -50.94 -2.05
C PRO A 388 13.66 -50.92 -2.91
N GLU A 389 13.65 -51.71 -3.99
CA GLU A 389 12.50 -51.88 -4.87
C GLU A 389 11.32 -52.52 -4.11
N ASP A 390 10.08 -52.16 -4.46
CA ASP A 390 8.90 -52.67 -3.76
C ASP A 390 8.87 -54.22 -3.79
N PRO A 391 8.72 -54.91 -2.64
CA PRO A 391 8.75 -56.37 -2.57
C PRO A 391 7.73 -57.06 -3.50
N THR A 392 6.61 -56.41 -3.81
CA THR A 392 5.57 -56.92 -4.70
C THR A 392 5.99 -56.87 -6.17
N VAL A 393 6.73 -55.83 -6.58
CA VAL A 393 7.32 -55.71 -7.92
C VAL A 393 8.42 -56.77 -8.11
N VAL A 394 9.26 -56.97 -7.10
CA VAL A 394 10.31 -58.00 -7.10
C VAL A 394 9.69 -59.40 -7.25
N ALA A 395 8.64 -59.70 -6.48
CA ALA A 395 7.94 -60.99 -6.56
C ALA A 395 7.25 -61.21 -7.91
N ALA A 396 6.59 -60.18 -8.47
CA ALA A 396 5.93 -60.26 -9.77
C ALA A 396 6.94 -60.47 -10.92
N ARG A 397 8.11 -59.83 -10.86
CA ARG A 397 9.20 -59.99 -11.84
C ARG A 397 9.79 -61.39 -11.79
N ALA A 398 10.00 -61.94 -10.60
CA ALA A 398 10.44 -63.33 -10.43
C ALA A 398 9.41 -64.34 -10.99
N ALA A 399 8.12 -64.08 -10.78
CA ALA A 399 7.05 -64.93 -11.32
C ALA A 399 6.96 -64.90 -12.86
N LEU A 400 7.22 -63.73 -13.48
CA LEU A 400 7.31 -63.60 -14.94
C LEU A 400 8.48 -64.42 -15.49
N ALA A 401 9.67 -64.29 -14.89
CA ALA A 401 10.86 -65.03 -15.32
C ALA A 401 10.65 -66.55 -15.26
N GLU A 402 9.99 -67.07 -14.22
CA GLU A 402 9.69 -68.50 -14.10
C GLU A 402 8.65 -68.96 -15.14
N ALA A 403 7.65 -68.12 -15.45
CA ALA A 403 6.66 -68.41 -16.49
C ALA A 403 7.29 -68.44 -17.89
N GLU A 404 8.19 -67.51 -18.19
CA GLU A 404 8.93 -67.43 -19.47
C GLU A 404 9.82 -68.65 -19.67
N LYS A 405 10.55 -69.06 -18.62
CA LYS A 405 11.36 -70.28 -18.64
C LYS A 405 10.50 -71.52 -18.88
N THR A 406 9.36 -71.62 -18.21
CA THR A 406 8.41 -72.74 -18.41
C THR A 406 7.87 -72.78 -19.84
N GLN A 407 7.59 -71.63 -20.44
CA GLN A 407 7.15 -71.54 -21.84
C GLN A 407 8.27 -72.00 -22.80
N GLU A 408 9.51 -71.59 -22.55
CA GLU A 408 10.66 -71.98 -23.38
C GLU A 408 10.90 -73.50 -23.35
N ASP A 409 10.85 -74.11 -22.17
CA ASP A 409 10.99 -75.56 -21.98
C ASP A 409 9.87 -76.33 -22.71
N LEU A 410 8.63 -75.86 -22.61
CA LEU A 410 7.49 -76.49 -23.28
C LEU A 410 7.52 -76.28 -24.80
N ALA A 411 7.99 -75.12 -25.29
CA ALA A 411 8.20 -74.90 -26.71
C ALA A 411 9.29 -75.83 -27.28
N ALA A 412 10.36 -76.10 -26.51
CA ALA A 412 11.36 -77.10 -26.89
C ALA A 412 10.76 -78.53 -26.93
N ALA A 413 9.90 -78.88 -25.97
CA ALA A 413 9.19 -80.16 -25.94
C ALA A 413 8.22 -80.31 -27.13
N THR A 414 7.47 -79.25 -27.49
CA THR A 414 6.61 -79.23 -28.67
C THR A 414 7.40 -79.47 -29.95
N ARG A 415 8.52 -78.76 -30.16
CA ARG A 415 9.39 -78.97 -31.34
C ARG A 415 9.86 -80.42 -31.46
N LYS A 416 10.18 -81.05 -30.32
CA LYS A 416 10.59 -82.46 -30.28
C LYS A 416 9.43 -83.41 -30.62
N ALA A 417 8.24 -83.16 -30.09
CA ALA A 417 7.05 -83.98 -30.33
C ALA A 417 6.54 -83.84 -31.78
N ASP A 418 6.58 -82.62 -32.34
CA ASP A 418 6.22 -82.35 -33.73
C ASP A 418 7.17 -83.04 -34.70
N LYS A 419 8.48 -82.94 -34.46
CA LYS A 419 9.49 -83.64 -35.27
C LYS A 419 9.34 -85.17 -35.23
N ALA A 420 8.92 -85.72 -34.09
CA ALA A 420 8.64 -87.16 -33.96
C ALA A 420 7.38 -87.58 -34.73
N ALA A 421 6.31 -86.77 -34.70
CA ALA A 421 5.09 -87.01 -35.46
C ALA A 421 5.30 -86.87 -36.98
N GLU A 422 6.15 -85.93 -37.42
CA GLU A 422 6.52 -85.76 -38.83
C GLU A 422 7.38 -86.91 -39.37
N ALA A 423 8.24 -87.49 -38.54
CA ALA A 423 9.10 -88.61 -38.92
C ALA A 423 8.34 -89.94 -39.11
N ASP A 424 7.17 -90.10 -38.49
CA ASP A 424 6.31 -91.29 -38.63
C ASP A 424 4.83 -90.90 -38.77
N PRO A 425 4.40 -90.51 -39.99
CA PRO A 425 3.05 -89.99 -40.25
C PRO A 425 1.91 -91.00 -40.04
N GLY A 426 2.21 -92.30 -39.88
CA GLY A 426 1.23 -93.36 -39.69
C GLY A 426 0.86 -93.61 -38.21
N ASN A 427 1.55 -92.98 -37.27
CA ASN A 427 1.42 -93.26 -35.84
C ASN A 427 0.54 -92.24 -35.11
N SER A 428 -0.72 -92.60 -34.86
CA SER A 428 -1.73 -91.72 -34.23
C SER A 428 -1.36 -91.27 -32.81
N ASP A 429 -0.55 -92.04 -32.09
CA ASP A 429 -0.15 -91.74 -30.72
C ASP A 429 0.86 -90.59 -30.68
N LEU A 430 1.75 -90.50 -31.68
CA LEU A 430 2.70 -89.39 -31.82
C LEU A 430 2.01 -88.07 -32.15
N PHE A 431 0.98 -88.09 -33.00
CA PHE A 431 0.16 -86.90 -33.26
C PHE A 431 -0.64 -86.45 -32.04
N SER A 432 -1.13 -87.40 -31.25
CA SER A 432 -1.85 -87.11 -30.00
C SER A 432 -0.90 -86.49 -28.95
N ALA A 433 0.34 -86.99 -28.86
CA ALA A 433 1.39 -86.42 -28.02
C ALA A 433 1.81 -85.01 -28.48
N ALA A 434 2.00 -84.79 -29.79
CA ALA A 434 2.28 -83.49 -30.38
C ALA A 434 1.16 -82.46 -30.11
N ARG A 435 -0.11 -82.87 -30.28
CA ARG A 435 -1.27 -82.02 -29.95
C ARG A 435 -1.31 -81.64 -28.48
N LYS A 436 -1.01 -82.59 -27.58
CA LYS A 436 -0.92 -82.33 -26.13
C LYS A 436 0.20 -81.35 -25.81
N ALA A 437 1.40 -81.52 -26.39
CA ALA A 437 2.52 -80.61 -26.20
C ALA A 437 2.20 -79.17 -26.64
N ARG A 438 1.60 -79.00 -27.83
CA ARG A 438 1.11 -77.69 -28.31
C ARG A 438 0.08 -77.06 -27.37
N TRP A 439 -0.81 -77.86 -26.79
CA TRP A 439 -1.81 -77.38 -25.84
C TRP A 439 -1.17 -76.92 -24.52
N ASP A 440 -0.16 -77.63 -24.04
CA ASP A 440 0.55 -77.28 -22.82
C ASP A 440 1.46 -76.05 -23.02
N GLU A 441 2.11 -75.91 -24.19
CA GLU A 441 2.81 -74.68 -24.60
C GLU A 441 1.87 -73.47 -24.69
N LEU A 442 0.68 -73.64 -25.27
CA LEU A 442 -0.32 -72.57 -25.33
C LEU A 442 -0.78 -72.11 -23.94
N LYS A 443 -0.89 -73.03 -22.97
CA LYS A 443 -1.20 -72.67 -21.58
C LYS A 443 -0.06 -71.89 -20.93
N ALA A 444 1.18 -72.28 -21.19
CA ALA A 444 2.36 -71.58 -20.67
C ALA A 444 2.46 -70.16 -21.25
N SER A 445 2.21 -69.99 -22.54
CA SER A 445 2.11 -68.66 -23.18
C SER A 445 1.07 -67.76 -22.50
N LYS A 446 -0.12 -68.30 -22.18
CA LYS A 446 -1.14 -67.53 -21.43
C LYS A 446 -0.70 -67.20 -20.00
N ALA A 447 0.09 -68.06 -19.37
CA ALA A 447 0.64 -67.80 -18.04
C ALA A 447 1.66 -66.65 -18.07
N VAL A 448 2.51 -66.57 -19.10
CA VAL A 448 3.42 -65.44 -19.33
C VAL A 448 2.64 -64.14 -19.53
N THR A 449 1.60 -64.13 -20.37
CA THR A 449 0.76 -62.94 -20.55
C THR A 449 0.12 -62.47 -19.23
N LYS A 450 -0.34 -63.42 -18.40
CA LYS A 450 -0.92 -63.11 -17.10
C LYS A 450 0.12 -62.57 -16.10
N ALA A 451 1.32 -63.15 -16.09
CA ALA A 451 2.41 -62.70 -15.22
C ALA A 451 2.93 -61.31 -15.63
N ALA A 452 3.01 -61.02 -16.93
CA ALA A 452 3.39 -59.72 -17.46
C ALA A 452 2.39 -58.63 -17.06
N ALA A 453 1.08 -58.90 -17.22
CA ALA A 453 0.03 -57.97 -16.79
C ALA A 453 0.04 -57.76 -15.26
N ALA A 454 0.37 -58.79 -14.48
CA ALA A 454 0.51 -58.66 -13.03
C ALA A 454 1.72 -57.82 -12.61
N LEU A 455 2.84 -57.91 -13.34
CA LEU A 455 4.02 -57.06 -13.14
C LEU A 455 3.71 -55.59 -13.49
N GLU A 456 3.02 -55.35 -14.60
CA GLU A 456 2.60 -54.01 -15.02
C GLU A 456 1.68 -53.37 -13.97
N GLN A 457 0.72 -54.13 -13.45
CA GLN A 457 -0.15 -53.69 -12.35
C GLN A 457 0.64 -53.42 -11.05
N ALA A 458 1.58 -54.29 -10.68
CA ALA A 458 2.40 -54.10 -9.48
C ALA A 458 3.30 -52.86 -9.57
N ILE A 459 3.81 -52.54 -10.77
CA ILE A 459 4.57 -51.31 -11.03
C ILE A 459 3.66 -50.07 -10.91
N ALA A 460 2.43 -50.16 -11.41
CA ALA A 460 1.46 -49.07 -11.34
C ALA A 460 0.97 -48.79 -9.90
N ASP A 461 0.84 -49.83 -9.07
CA ASP A 461 0.37 -49.75 -7.69
C ASP A 461 1.49 -49.40 -6.69
N ALA A 462 2.76 -49.44 -7.11
CA ALA A 462 3.89 -49.11 -6.25
C ALA A 462 3.90 -47.60 -5.92
N PRO A 463 4.08 -47.20 -4.64
CA PRO A 463 4.16 -45.79 -4.28
C PRO A 463 5.36 -45.13 -4.97
N PRO A 464 5.24 -43.89 -5.47
CA PRO A 464 6.35 -43.20 -6.11
C PRO A 464 7.49 -43.06 -5.11
N ALA A 465 8.71 -43.38 -5.55
CA ALA A 465 9.90 -43.21 -4.72
C ALA A 465 9.97 -41.77 -4.19
N PRO A 466 10.24 -41.56 -2.89
CA PRO A 466 10.36 -40.21 -2.34
C PRO A 466 11.46 -39.47 -3.10
N LYS A 467 11.13 -38.31 -3.68
CA LYS A 467 12.09 -37.49 -4.42
C LYS A 467 13.26 -37.14 -3.50
N VAL A 468 14.43 -37.70 -3.78
CA VAL A 468 15.68 -37.29 -3.13
C VAL A 468 16.08 -35.97 -3.76
N LEU A 469 16.01 -34.89 -2.98
CA LEU A 469 16.37 -33.56 -3.44
C LEU A 469 17.88 -33.47 -3.63
N THR A 470 18.33 -32.82 -4.70
CA THR A 470 19.74 -32.43 -4.85
C THR A 470 20.14 -31.44 -3.76
N GLU A 471 21.44 -31.24 -3.52
CA GLU A 471 21.89 -30.21 -2.56
C GLU A 471 21.44 -28.80 -2.97
N GLU A 472 21.40 -28.53 -4.28
CA GLU A 472 20.85 -27.30 -4.85
C GLU A 472 19.34 -27.15 -4.55
N GLU A 473 18.55 -28.22 -4.71
CA GLU A 473 17.13 -28.22 -4.34
C GLU A 473 16.89 -28.15 -2.82
N LYS A 474 17.84 -28.65 -2.01
CA LYS A 474 17.82 -28.50 -0.55
C LYS A 474 18.14 -27.07 -0.15
N ASP A 475 19.08 -26.42 -0.82
CA ASP A 475 19.45 -25.03 -0.59
C ASP A 475 18.36 -24.07 -1.07
N ASP A 476 17.71 -24.34 -2.21
CA ASP A 476 16.50 -23.64 -2.65
C ASP A 476 15.33 -23.80 -1.66
N ARG A 477 15.22 -24.97 -1.01
CA ARG A 477 14.24 -25.17 0.08
C ARG A 477 14.63 -24.48 1.37
N ARG A 478 15.92 -24.23 1.61
CA ARG A 478 16.44 -23.51 2.78
C ARG A 478 16.36 -21.99 2.57
N ALA A 479 16.41 -21.52 1.33
CA ALA A 479 16.25 -20.11 1.01
C ALA A 479 14.89 -19.59 1.53
N PRO A 480 14.85 -18.41 2.19
CA PRO A 480 13.60 -17.83 2.65
C PRO A 480 12.67 -17.65 1.46
N LYS A 481 11.48 -18.28 1.50
CA LYS A 481 10.51 -18.10 0.43
C LYS A 481 10.14 -16.62 0.32
N PRO A 482 10.00 -16.07 -0.90
CA PRO A 482 9.67 -14.67 -1.10
C PRO A 482 8.36 -14.32 -0.38
N GLN A 483 8.34 -13.16 0.26
CA GLN A 483 7.19 -12.59 0.95
C GLN A 483 6.41 -11.60 0.06
N GLY A 484 6.90 -11.34 -1.15
CA GLY A 484 6.33 -10.41 -2.11
C GLY A 484 6.64 -8.95 -1.75
N GLN A 485 7.77 -8.72 -1.07
CA GLN A 485 8.23 -7.38 -0.74
C GLN A 485 8.82 -6.76 -2.01
N TRP A 486 8.21 -5.72 -2.55
CA TRP A 486 8.59 -5.20 -3.88
C TRP A 486 10.06 -4.84 -4.00
N LEU A 487 10.66 -4.24 -2.97
CA LEU A 487 12.06 -3.82 -3.01
C LEU A 487 13.05 -4.98 -2.80
N VAL A 488 12.59 -6.14 -2.29
CA VAL A 488 13.44 -7.29 -1.95
C VAL A 488 13.22 -8.48 -2.90
N ASP A 489 11.97 -8.82 -3.15
CA ASP A 489 11.54 -10.00 -3.93
C ASP A 489 11.11 -9.64 -5.37
N GLY A 490 11.05 -8.35 -5.71
CA GLY A 490 10.44 -7.85 -6.95
C GLY A 490 8.92 -7.78 -6.88
N ASP A 491 8.29 -7.42 -7.99
CA ASP A 491 6.85 -7.15 -8.08
C ASP A 491 6.01 -8.36 -8.53
N ARG A 492 6.56 -9.56 -8.65
CA ARG A 492 5.78 -10.73 -9.08
C ARG A 492 4.58 -11.00 -8.13
N PRO A 493 3.33 -11.11 -8.65
CA PRO A 493 2.17 -11.31 -7.80
C PRO A 493 2.17 -12.73 -7.20
N LEU A 494 2.02 -12.82 -5.87
CA LEU A 494 2.05 -14.08 -5.12
C LEU A 494 0.66 -14.54 -4.63
N ASN A 495 -0.38 -13.75 -4.92
CA ASN A 495 -1.77 -14.12 -4.69
C ASN A 495 -2.69 -13.38 -5.68
N ASP A 496 -3.96 -13.79 -5.69
CA ASP A 496 -4.94 -13.30 -6.66
C ASP A 496 -5.28 -11.80 -6.50
N ASP A 497 -5.37 -11.28 -5.25
CA ASP A 497 -5.57 -9.85 -5.02
C ASP A 497 -4.39 -9.03 -5.58
N GLU A 498 -3.14 -9.47 -5.42
CA GLU A 498 -1.96 -8.79 -5.97
C GLU A 498 -1.94 -8.82 -7.51
N ARG A 499 -2.30 -9.95 -8.12
CA ARG A 499 -2.46 -10.06 -9.57
C ARG A 499 -3.48 -9.04 -10.10
N ILE A 500 -4.67 -9.01 -9.50
CA ILE A 500 -5.76 -8.13 -9.94
C ILE A 500 -5.36 -6.64 -9.83
N LYS A 501 -4.62 -6.26 -8.78
CA LYS A 501 -4.11 -4.89 -8.62
C LYS A 501 -3.09 -4.48 -9.67
N GLN A 502 -2.33 -5.44 -10.22
CA GLN A 502 -1.33 -5.17 -11.27
C GLN A 502 -1.92 -5.13 -12.67
N GLU A 503 -3.01 -5.87 -12.90
CA GLU A 503 -3.70 -5.87 -14.19
C GLU A 503 -4.34 -4.52 -14.53
N ASP A 504 -4.87 -3.83 -13.52
CA ASP A 504 -5.48 -2.50 -13.69
C ASP A 504 -5.57 -1.75 -12.36
N ALA A 505 -5.42 -0.43 -12.42
CA ALA A 505 -5.47 0.43 -11.25
C ALA A 505 -6.84 0.36 -10.56
N GLY A 506 -6.85 0.28 -9.23
CA GLY A 506 -8.11 0.12 -8.47
C GLY A 506 -9.11 1.25 -8.71
N LEU A 507 -8.66 2.49 -8.87
CA LEU A 507 -9.53 3.65 -9.14
C LEU A 507 -10.12 3.68 -10.55
N ALA A 508 -9.53 2.97 -11.53
CA ALA A 508 -10.03 2.93 -12.91
C ALA A 508 -11.44 2.33 -13.01
N VAL A 509 -11.87 1.60 -11.97
CA VAL A 509 -13.23 1.06 -11.88
C VAL A 509 -14.29 2.16 -11.79
N ALA A 510 -13.96 3.36 -11.30
CA ALA A 510 -14.91 4.47 -11.21
C ALA A 510 -15.48 4.87 -12.58
N ASP A 511 -14.63 4.88 -13.61
CA ASP A 511 -15.05 5.17 -14.98
C ASP A 511 -15.96 4.06 -15.52
N ARG A 512 -15.67 2.81 -15.21
CA ARG A 512 -16.51 1.68 -15.64
C ARG A 512 -17.85 1.67 -14.92
N VAL A 513 -17.90 2.05 -13.65
CA VAL A 513 -19.15 2.26 -12.92
C VAL A 513 -20.02 3.29 -13.64
N ARG A 514 -19.50 4.49 -13.94
CA ARG A 514 -20.27 5.54 -14.61
C ARG A 514 -20.67 5.16 -16.04
N ASN A 515 -19.78 4.52 -16.79
CA ASN A 515 -19.96 4.35 -18.24
C ASN A 515 -20.64 3.04 -18.64
N ILE A 516 -20.51 1.99 -17.83
CA ILE A 516 -20.93 0.62 -18.14
C ILE A 516 -21.87 0.09 -17.05
N TYR A 517 -21.35 -0.13 -15.83
CA TYR A 517 -22.05 -0.93 -14.82
C TYR A 517 -23.32 -0.29 -14.29
N ALA A 518 -23.35 1.03 -14.14
CA ALA A 518 -24.56 1.74 -13.72
C ALA A 518 -25.68 1.71 -14.78
N LYS A 519 -25.35 1.39 -16.05
CA LYS A 519 -26.31 1.31 -17.15
C LYS A 519 -26.77 -0.12 -17.42
N GLU A 520 -25.84 -1.07 -17.29
CA GLU A 520 -26.08 -2.48 -17.58
C GLU A 520 -26.51 -3.28 -16.33
N GLY A 521 -26.39 -2.70 -15.14
CA GLY A 521 -26.84 -3.29 -13.87
C GLY A 521 -25.81 -4.22 -13.23
N PHE A 522 -26.15 -4.76 -12.06
CA PHE A 522 -25.22 -5.53 -11.20
C PHE A 522 -24.56 -6.72 -11.91
N ASP A 523 -25.31 -7.47 -12.71
CA ASP A 523 -24.82 -8.71 -13.35
C ASP A 523 -23.80 -8.45 -14.47
N SER A 524 -23.63 -7.19 -14.90
CA SER A 524 -22.60 -6.78 -15.87
C SER A 524 -21.20 -6.67 -15.26
N ILE A 525 -21.07 -6.69 -13.93
CA ILE A 525 -19.83 -6.37 -13.22
C ILE A 525 -18.94 -7.62 -13.16
N PRO A 526 -17.71 -7.59 -13.70
CA PRO A 526 -16.74 -8.67 -13.57
C PRO A 526 -16.36 -8.94 -12.11
N ALA A 527 -16.08 -10.19 -11.76
CA ALA A 527 -15.73 -10.58 -10.39
C ALA A 527 -14.48 -9.86 -9.87
N GLU A 528 -13.51 -9.61 -10.74
CA GLU A 528 -12.26 -8.90 -10.46
C GLU A 528 -12.48 -7.41 -10.18
N ASP A 529 -13.58 -6.82 -10.66
CA ASP A 529 -13.95 -5.47 -10.29
C ASP A 529 -14.74 -5.47 -8.99
N LEU A 530 -15.74 -6.35 -8.91
CA LEU A 530 -16.69 -6.41 -7.80
C LEU A 530 -16.02 -6.69 -6.44
N ALA A 531 -15.10 -7.65 -6.38
CA ALA A 531 -14.52 -8.09 -5.11
C ALA A 531 -13.31 -7.26 -4.66
N PRO A 532 -12.26 -7.04 -5.47
CA PRO A 532 -11.14 -6.19 -5.06
C PRO A 532 -11.26 -4.73 -5.47
N ARG A 533 -11.55 -4.38 -6.75
CA ARG A 533 -11.41 -2.97 -7.21
C ARG A 533 -12.49 -2.02 -6.68
N PHE A 534 -13.74 -2.46 -6.53
CA PHE A 534 -14.83 -1.64 -5.95
C PHE A 534 -14.49 -1.10 -4.55
N LYS A 535 -13.57 -1.75 -3.83
CA LYS A 535 -13.10 -1.26 -2.55
C LYS A 535 -12.34 0.07 -2.67
N TRP A 536 -11.69 0.37 -3.79
CA TRP A 536 -11.00 1.66 -4.01
C TRP A 536 -12.00 2.83 -4.08
N ILE A 537 -13.23 2.55 -4.50
CA ILE A 537 -14.32 3.52 -4.58
C ILE A 537 -15.28 3.43 -3.39
N GLY A 538 -14.78 2.93 -2.25
CA GLY A 538 -15.54 2.91 -0.99
C GLY A 538 -16.69 1.91 -0.94
N MET A 539 -16.78 0.98 -1.90
CA MET A 539 -17.89 0.04 -2.02
C MET A 539 -17.50 -1.39 -1.63
N TYR A 540 -18.41 -2.07 -0.95
CA TYR A 540 -18.38 -3.52 -0.74
C TYR A 540 -19.73 -4.10 -1.16
N THR A 541 -19.75 -5.29 -1.76
CA THR A 541 -21.02 -6.04 -1.84
C THR A 541 -21.52 -6.37 -0.43
N GLN A 542 -22.81 -6.22 -0.18
CA GLN A 542 -23.41 -6.59 1.09
C GLN A 542 -23.81 -8.07 1.12
N ARG A 543 -24.23 -8.55 2.28
CA ARG A 543 -24.72 -9.92 2.48
C ARG A 543 -26.17 -10.07 2.01
N ARG A 544 -26.50 -11.23 1.44
CA ARG A 544 -27.88 -11.66 1.25
C ARG A 544 -28.59 -11.88 2.59
N GLN A 545 -29.88 -11.54 2.62
CA GLN A 545 -30.67 -11.53 3.85
C GLN A 545 -31.30 -12.90 4.19
N ASP A 546 -31.35 -13.84 3.25
CA ASP A 546 -31.96 -15.16 3.42
C ASP A 546 -31.02 -16.22 4.00
N MET A 547 -29.98 -15.78 4.71
CA MET A 547 -28.84 -16.62 5.11
C MET A 547 -28.44 -16.39 6.59
N GLY A 548 -28.44 -17.47 7.38
CA GLY A 548 -27.92 -17.52 8.75
C GLY A 548 -26.39 -17.56 8.85
N GLY A 549 -25.87 -17.29 10.06
CA GLY A 549 -24.44 -17.18 10.31
C GLY A 549 -23.66 -18.48 10.11
N GLU A 550 -24.33 -19.64 10.21
CA GLU A 550 -23.75 -20.98 10.02
C GLU A 550 -23.23 -21.24 8.61
N GLN A 551 -23.67 -20.46 7.63
CA GLN A 551 -23.25 -20.53 6.24
C GLN A 551 -21.98 -19.71 5.97
N THR A 552 -21.63 -18.77 6.86
CA THR A 552 -20.41 -17.97 6.74
C THR A 552 -19.17 -18.87 6.93
N GLY A 553 -18.30 -18.90 5.93
CA GLY A 553 -17.12 -19.79 5.89
C GLY A 553 -17.40 -21.18 5.32
N VAL A 554 -18.66 -21.50 5.02
CA VAL A 554 -19.07 -22.69 4.25
C VAL A 554 -19.32 -22.30 2.79
N LEU A 555 -20.08 -21.24 2.56
CA LEU A 555 -20.38 -20.71 1.23
C LEU A 555 -19.26 -19.81 0.71
N THR A 556 -19.15 -19.73 -0.61
CA THR A 556 -18.24 -18.81 -1.30
C THR A 556 -18.68 -17.36 -1.11
N ASN A 557 -17.75 -16.42 -1.30
CA ASN A 557 -18.06 -14.99 -1.23
C ASN A 557 -19.12 -14.56 -2.27
N ALA A 558 -19.16 -15.22 -3.43
CA ALA A 558 -20.13 -14.97 -4.49
C ALA A 558 -21.54 -15.48 -4.14
N GLU A 559 -21.66 -16.57 -3.38
CA GLU A 559 -22.95 -17.07 -2.90
C GLU A 559 -23.52 -16.22 -1.76
N LEU A 560 -22.65 -15.71 -0.88
CA LEU A 560 -23.04 -14.87 0.27
C LEU A 560 -23.44 -13.43 -0.13
N GLN A 561 -23.02 -12.95 -1.30
CA GLN A 561 -23.20 -11.55 -1.68
C GLN A 561 -24.57 -11.29 -2.30
N ASP A 562 -25.14 -10.14 -1.97
CA ASP A 562 -26.34 -9.60 -2.59
C ASP A 562 -25.98 -8.73 -3.81
N ARG A 563 -26.99 -8.33 -4.58
CA ARG A 563 -26.89 -7.36 -5.69
C ARG A 563 -26.74 -5.91 -5.23
N TYR A 564 -26.72 -5.68 -3.92
CA TYR A 564 -26.63 -4.38 -3.28
C TYR A 564 -25.24 -4.14 -2.68
N PHE A 565 -24.93 -2.87 -2.43
CA PHE A 565 -23.65 -2.43 -1.91
C PHE A 565 -23.80 -1.71 -0.57
N MET A 566 -22.81 -1.94 0.29
CA MET A 566 -22.43 -0.97 1.30
C MET A 566 -21.54 0.08 0.63
N MET A 567 -21.86 1.35 0.85
CA MET A 567 -21.06 2.51 0.44
C MET A 567 -20.56 3.26 1.67
N ARG A 568 -19.27 3.61 1.68
CA ARG A 568 -18.65 4.35 2.77
C ARG A 568 -18.26 5.75 2.32
N VAL A 569 -18.86 6.76 2.93
CA VAL A 569 -18.47 8.17 2.76
C VAL A 569 -17.23 8.46 3.58
N ARG A 570 -16.23 9.13 2.99
CA ARG A 570 -14.95 9.42 3.65
C ARG A 570 -15.00 10.78 4.36
N LEU A 571 -14.77 10.77 5.67
CA LEU A 571 -14.78 11.97 6.54
C LEU A 571 -13.46 12.04 7.34
N ASP A 572 -12.38 12.54 6.73
CA ASP A 572 -11.09 12.71 7.42
C ASP A 572 -11.21 13.69 8.59
N GLY A 573 -10.68 13.29 9.76
CA GLY A 573 -10.87 14.02 11.02
C GLY A 573 -12.33 14.06 11.50
N GLY A 574 -13.21 13.25 10.92
CA GLY A 574 -14.64 13.24 11.22
C GLY A 574 -15.38 14.54 10.91
N PHE A 575 -14.80 15.44 10.11
CA PHE A 575 -15.41 16.73 9.77
C PHE A 575 -16.65 16.56 8.92
N MET A 576 -17.71 17.29 9.26
CA MET A 576 -18.90 17.42 8.43
C MET A 576 -19.59 18.78 8.71
N SER A 577 -20.14 19.43 7.68
CA SER A 577 -21.08 20.55 7.86
C SER A 577 -22.53 20.08 8.01
N SER A 578 -23.43 20.95 8.49
CA SER A 578 -24.88 20.63 8.52
C SER A 578 -25.41 20.31 7.12
N GLU A 579 -24.98 21.06 6.09
CA GLU A 579 -25.33 20.82 4.69
C GLU A 579 -24.82 19.45 4.19
N GLN A 580 -23.57 19.10 4.49
CA GLN A 580 -23.02 17.78 4.17
C GLN A 580 -23.82 16.65 4.84
N MET A 581 -24.20 16.83 6.11
CA MET A 581 -25.03 15.86 6.83
C MET A 581 -26.40 15.70 6.18
N ARG A 582 -27.03 16.81 5.79
CA ARG A 582 -28.32 16.84 5.09
C ARG A 582 -28.25 16.11 3.74
N VAL A 583 -27.18 16.33 2.97
CA VAL A 583 -26.96 15.63 1.69
C VAL A 583 -26.79 14.13 1.89
N ILE A 584 -25.99 13.70 2.87
CA ILE A 584 -25.83 12.28 3.21
C ILE A 584 -27.17 11.68 3.65
N GLY A 585 -27.95 12.41 4.47
CA GLY A 585 -29.28 11.99 4.89
C GLY A 585 -30.25 11.84 3.71
N GLY A 586 -30.24 12.78 2.77
CA GLY A 586 -31.03 12.70 1.54
C GLY A 586 -30.64 11.53 0.64
N ILE A 587 -29.34 11.27 0.48
CA ILE A 587 -28.83 10.09 -0.23
C ILE A 587 -29.30 8.80 0.46
N SER A 588 -29.22 8.76 1.80
CA SER A 588 -29.64 7.61 2.58
C SER A 588 -31.13 7.30 2.38
N ARG A 589 -31.99 8.32 2.51
CA ARG A 589 -33.43 8.23 2.28
C ARG A 589 -33.76 7.75 0.86
N ASP A 590 -33.14 8.36 -0.14
CA ASP A 590 -33.49 8.16 -1.56
C ASP A 590 -32.93 6.85 -2.12
N PHE A 591 -31.72 6.45 -1.72
CA PHE A 591 -30.96 5.35 -2.36
C PHE A 591 -30.54 4.23 -1.42
N ALA A 592 -30.55 4.46 -0.09
CA ALA A 592 -30.03 3.51 0.90
C ALA A 592 -31.11 2.91 1.81
N ARG A 593 -32.39 3.03 1.43
CA ARG A 593 -33.54 2.62 2.26
C ARG A 593 -33.48 3.21 3.67
N ASN A 594 -33.11 4.48 3.76
CA ASN A 594 -32.94 5.22 5.01
C ASN A 594 -31.83 4.72 5.94
N THR A 595 -30.97 3.77 5.52
CA THR A 595 -29.89 3.27 6.40
C THR A 595 -28.72 4.25 6.49
N ALA A 596 -28.27 4.56 7.70
CA ALA A 596 -27.05 5.35 7.93
C ALA A 596 -26.36 4.95 9.24
N ASP A 597 -25.08 4.57 9.16
CA ASP A 597 -24.33 4.14 10.34
C ASP A 597 -23.01 4.89 10.50
N PHE A 598 -22.81 5.51 11.66
CA PHE A 598 -21.50 5.98 12.08
C PHE A 598 -20.55 4.81 12.33
N THR A 599 -19.34 4.95 11.82
CA THR A 599 -18.28 3.96 11.95
C THR A 599 -17.34 4.35 13.08
N ASP A 600 -16.62 3.37 13.63
CA ASP A 600 -15.57 3.62 14.62
C ASP A 600 -14.28 4.22 14.02
N ARG A 601 -14.41 4.79 12.83
CA ARG A 601 -13.39 5.54 12.13
C ARG A 601 -13.95 6.84 11.57
N GLN A 602 -14.95 7.41 12.23
CA GLN A 602 -15.52 8.72 11.90
C GLN A 602 -16.27 8.83 10.56
N ASN A 603 -16.30 7.77 9.74
CA ASN A 603 -17.09 7.76 8.51
C ASN A 603 -18.57 7.43 8.76
N ILE A 604 -19.39 7.64 7.72
CA ILE A 604 -20.77 7.14 7.61
C ILE A 604 -20.81 6.00 6.58
N GLN A 605 -21.57 4.94 6.88
CA GLN A 605 -21.87 3.85 5.96
C GLN A 605 -23.35 3.81 5.61
N LEU A 606 -23.62 3.61 4.33
CA LEU A 606 -24.94 3.42 3.75
C LEU A 606 -25.02 1.99 3.21
N HIS A 607 -26.17 1.35 3.31
CA HIS A 607 -26.43 0.01 2.75
C HIS A 607 -27.55 0.07 1.69
N TRP A 608 -27.83 -1.05 1.02
CA TRP A 608 -28.88 -1.12 -0.01
C TRP A 608 -28.64 -0.29 -1.27
N ILE A 609 -27.43 0.23 -1.47
CA ILE A 609 -27.08 0.99 -2.67
C ILE A 609 -27.12 0.05 -3.88
N ARG A 610 -27.75 0.49 -4.97
CA ARG A 610 -27.70 -0.20 -6.26
C ARG A 610 -26.64 0.43 -7.15
N ILE A 611 -26.07 -0.34 -8.06
CA ILE A 611 -25.00 0.16 -8.94
C ILE A 611 -25.48 1.31 -9.84
N GLU A 612 -26.76 1.26 -10.22
CA GLU A 612 -27.45 2.21 -11.09
C GLU A 612 -27.52 3.61 -10.47
N ASP A 613 -27.57 3.68 -9.13
CA ASP A 613 -27.70 4.94 -8.40
C ASP A 613 -26.34 5.60 -8.09
N VAL A 614 -25.23 4.86 -8.20
CA VAL A 614 -23.90 5.32 -7.77
C VAL A 614 -23.44 6.63 -8.43
N PRO A 615 -23.62 6.85 -9.76
CA PRO A 615 -23.22 8.11 -10.38
C PRO A 615 -23.93 9.33 -9.78
N GLU A 616 -25.24 9.25 -9.56
CA GLU A 616 -26.04 10.32 -8.93
C GLU A 616 -25.61 10.55 -7.48
N ILE A 617 -25.36 9.48 -6.73
CA ILE A 617 -24.85 9.58 -5.35
C ILE A 617 -23.52 10.33 -5.32
N TRP A 618 -22.59 9.99 -6.22
CA TRP A 618 -21.31 10.68 -6.32
C TRP A 618 -21.46 12.15 -6.71
N ASP A 619 -22.39 12.48 -7.60
CA ASP A 619 -22.62 13.86 -8.02
C ASP A 619 -23.19 14.71 -6.87
N ARG A 620 -24.08 14.14 -6.04
CA ARG A 620 -24.57 14.78 -4.81
C ARG A 620 -23.50 14.92 -3.73
N LEU A 621 -22.65 13.91 -3.52
CA LEU A 621 -21.53 14.02 -2.58
C LEU A 621 -20.54 15.09 -3.05
N ALA A 622 -20.23 15.11 -4.35
CA ALA A 622 -19.31 16.07 -4.93
C ALA A 622 -19.81 17.52 -4.82
N SER A 623 -21.13 17.76 -4.87
CA SER A 623 -21.70 19.11 -4.72
C SER A 623 -21.42 19.74 -3.35
N VAL A 624 -21.09 18.92 -2.35
CA VAL A 624 -20.69 19.35 -0.99
C VAL A 624 -19.25 18.94 -0.63
N ASN A 625 -18.41 18.71 -1.63
CA ASN A 625 -16.98 18.35 -1.49
C ASN A 625 -16.73 17.07 -0.66
N LEU A 626 -17.58 16.06 -0.84
CA LEU A 626 -17.43 14.72 -0.27
C LEU A 626 -17.22 13.68 -1.38
N ASP A 627 -16.60 12.57 -1.00
CA ASP A 627 -16.41 11.41 -1.87
C ASP A 627 -16.37 10.09 -1.06
N THR A 628 -16.14 8.99 -1.78
CA THR A 628 -16.06 7.63 -1.22
C THR A 628 -14.70 6.97 -1.49
N PHE A 629 -13.81 7.66 -2.21
CA PHE A 629 -12.55 7.13 -2.68
C PHE A 629 -11.63 6.82 -1.50
N PHE A 630 -10.91 5.69 -1.62
CA PHE A 630 -10.07 5.14 -0.57
C PHE A 630 -10.77 4.92 0.78
N GLY A 631 -12.11 4.85 0.81
CA GLY A 631 -12.85 4.45 2.01
C GLY A 631 -12.58 2.99 2.41
N CYS A 632 -12.23 2.17 1.43
CA CYS A 632 -12.04 0.72 1.51
C CYS A 632 -10.75 0.31 0.75
N GLY A 633 -10.43 -0.98 0.68
CA GLY A 633 -9.32 -1.48 -0.16
C GLY A 633 -7.95 -1.56 0.53
N ASP A 634 -6.92 -1.82 -0.29
CA ASP A 634 -5.50 -1.94 0.07
C ASP A 634 -4.77 -0.62 -0.21
N VAL A 635 -5.24 0.41 0.49
CA VAL A 635 -4.87 1.83 0.39
C VAL A 635 -4.95 2.48 1.77
N PRO A 636 -4.45 3.71 1.94
CA PRO A 636 -4.67 4.49 3.15
C PRO A 636 -6.16 4.77 3.37
N ARG A 637 -6.67 4.36 4.54
CA ARG A 637 -8.04 4.61 4.96
C ARG A 637 -8.21 6.06 5.43
N VAL A 638 -9.42 6.41 5.83
CA VAL A 638 -9.71 7.66 6.55
C VAL A 638 -8.71 7.89 7.67
N ILE A 639 -8.24 9.14 7.77
CA ILE A 639 -7.36 9.64 8.81
C ILE A 639 -8.22 10.03 10.00
N LEU A 640 -7.99 9.39 11.16
CA LEU A 640 -8.68 9.81 12.37
C LEU A 640 -8.12 11.13 12.88
N GLY A 641 -8.99 11.98 13.42
CA GLY A 641 -8.63 13.23 14.07
C GLY A 641 -9.48 13.48 15.30
N SER A 642 -8.99 14.33 16.21
CA SER A 642 -9.79 14.74 17.37
C SER A 642 -11.10 15.38 16.89
N PRO A 643 -12.27 14.97 17.41
CA PRO A 643 -13.55 15.61 17.09
C PRO A 643 -13.67 17.01 17.72
N VAL A 644 -12.69 17.46 18.51
CA VAL A 644 -12.64 18.81 19.10
C VAL A 644 -11.33 19.53 18.76
N ALA A 645 -10.69 19.11 17.66
CA ALA A 645 -9.49 19.74 17.13
C ALA A 645 -9.72 21.23 16.82
N GLY A 646 -8.83 22.08 17.30
CA GLY A 646 -8.86 23.53 17.13
C GLY A 646 -9.83 24.27 18.05
N ILE A 647 -10.46 23.61 19.02
CA ILE A 647 -11.40 24.27 19.94
C ILE A 647 -11.28 23.82 21.40
N SER A 648 -10.70 22.64 21.65
CA SER A 648 -10.60 22.07 23.00
C SER A 648 -9.66 22.88 23.89
N LYS A 649 -10.01 23.02 25.17
CA LYS A 649 -9.13 23.58 26.20
C LYS A 649 -7.97 22.65 26.56
N ASP A 650 -8.15 21.35 26.29
CA ASP A 650 -7.19 20.29 26.62
C ASP A 650 -6.29 19.93 25.42
N GLU A 651 -6.31 20.74 24.36
CA GLU A 651 -5.55 20.51 23.13
C GLU A 651 -4.12 21.06 23.26
N ILE A 652 -3.14 20.20 22.98
CA ILE A 652 -1.72 20.55 22.87
C ILE A 652 -1.46 21.26 21.53
N ILE A 653 -2.02 20.70 20.44
CA ILE A 653 -1.86 21.23 19.08
C ILE A 653 -3.02 20.81 18.19
N ASP A 654 -3.51 21.72 17.33
CA ASP A 654 -4.54 21.40 16.33
C ASP A 654 -3.92 20.60 15.18
N ALA A 655 -4.32 19.33 15.06
CA ALA A 655 -3.86 18.41 14.02
C ALA A 655 -4.54 18.62 12.64
N THR A 656 -5.57 19.46 12.56
CA THR A 656 -6.37 19.65 11.34
C THR A 656 -5.54 20.06 10.12
N PRO A 657 -4.55 20.98 10.22
CA PRO A 657 -3.71 21.34 9.07
C PRO A 657 -2.95 20.14 8.48
N ALA A 658 -2.34 19.29 9.32
CA ALA A 658 -1.63 18.10 8.84
C ALA A 658 -2.56 17.06 8.19
N ILE A 659 -3.77 16.87 8.73
CA ILE A 659 -4.78 15.99 8.13
C ILE A 659 -5.17 16.49 6.73
N ARG A 660 -5.41 17.80 6.58
CA ARG A 660 -5.77 18.41 5.29
C ARG A 660 -4.62 18.31 4.29
N GLU A 661 -3.40 18.61 4.71
CA GLU A 661 -2.22 18.49 3.85
C GLU A 661 -2.06 17.07 3.32
N ILE A 662 -2.16 16.05 4.18
CA ILE A 662 -2.11 14.65 3.74
C ILE A 662 -3.26 14.35 2.76
N LYS A 663 -4.50 14.75 3.08
CA LYS A 663 -5.67 14.46 2.25
C LYS A 663 -5.54 15.09 0.85
N ASP A 664 -5.17 16.36 0.79
CA ASP A 664 -5.28 17.17 -0.42
C ASP A 664 -4.05 17.00 -1.32
N ASN A 665 -2.85 16.82 -0.73
CA ASN A 665 -1.57 16.86 -1.47
C ASN A 665 -0.79 15.54 -1.51
N TRP A 666 -1.12 14.57 -0.65
CA TRP A 666 -0.39 13.30 -0.56
C TRP A 666 -1.23 12.09 -0.91
N LEU A 667 -2.41 11.95 -0.33
CA LEU A 667 -3.29 10.78 -0.44
C LEU A 667 -3.64 10.44 -1.89
N THR A 668 -3.80 11.47 -2.73
CA THR A 668 -4.21 11.37 -4.14
C THR A 668 -3.09 10.93 -5.08
N ARG A 669 -1.85 10.79 -4.60
CA ARG A 669 -0.72 10.35 -5.43
C ARG A 669 -0.86 8.86 -5.78
N ASP A 670 -0.57 8.54 -7.04
CA ASP A 670 -0.66 7.17 -7.58
C ASP A 670 0.19 6.17 -6.78
N GLU A 671 1.28 6.63 -6.17
CA GLU A 671 2.19 5.81 -5.37
C GLU A 671 1.54 5.15 -4.14
N PHE A 672 0.38 5.63 -3.68
CA PHE A 672 -0.35 5.09 -2.53
C PHE A 672 -1.59 4.28 -2.88
N ALA A 673 -1.86 4.08 -4.18
CA ALA A 673 -3.02 3.33 -4.65
C ALA A 673 -2.84 1.79 -4.60
N ASN A 674 -1.63 1.28 -4.31
CA ASN A 674 -1.37 -0.17 -4.25
C ASN A 674 -0.47 -0.55 -3.06
N LEU A 675 -1.07 -0.72 -1.90
CA LEU A 675 -0.40 -1.21 -0.69
C LEU A 675 -0.60 -2.72 -0.52
N PRO A 676 0.19 -3.41 0.33
CA PRO A 676 -0.01 -4.84 0.62
C PRO A 676 -1.37 -5.13 1.26
N ARG A 677 -1.85 -4.21 2.09
CA ARG A 677 -3.16 -4.29 2.76
C ARG A 677 -3.68 -2.90 3.14
N LYS A 678 -4.83 -2.83 3.80
CA LYS A 678 -5.34 -1.59 4.42
C LYS A 678 -4.29 -0.95 5.34
N PHE A 679 -4.18 0.38 5.26
CA PHE A 679 -3.31 1.20 6.12
C PHE A 679 -4.16 2.24 6.87
N LYS A 680 -4.09 2.25 8.19
CA LYS A 680 -4.90 3.09 9.09
C LYS A 680 -4.03 4.15 9.75
N THR A 681 -4.48 5.40 9.66
CA THR A 681 -3.82 6.59 10.23
C THR A 681 -4.68 7.19 11.34
N ALA A 682 -4.05 7.76 12.36
CA ALA A 682 -4.67 8.69 13.31
C ALA A 682 -3.73 9.87 13.66
N ILE A 683 -4.27 11.08 13.79
CA ILE A 683 -3.50 12.28 14.11
C ILE A 683 -4.34 13.11 15.10
N SER A 684 -3.90 13.25 16.34
CA SER A 684 -4.60 14.04 17.35
C SER A 684 -3.62 14.72 18.28
N GLY A 685 -3.73 16.03 18.44
CA GLY A 685 -3.02 16.76 19.48
C GLY A 685 -3.84 16.96 20.75
N ASN A 686 -4.98 16.27 20.89
CA ASN A 686 -5.75 16.32 22.12
C ASN A 686 -5.09 15.45 23.20
N SER A 687 -4.91 16.02 24.38
CA SER A 687 -4.29 15.34 25.52
C SER A 687 -5.06 14.07 25.96
N ARG A 688 -6.39 14.01 25.76
CA ARG A 688 -7.20 12.80 26.02
C ARG A 688 -6.90 11.62 25.08
N GLN A 689 -6.07 11.82 24.05
CA GLN A 689 -5.68 10.79 23.08
C GLN A 689 -6.91 10.14 22.40
N ASP A 690 -7.88 10.94 21.99
CA ASP A 690 -9.24 10.58 21.54
C ASP A 690 -9.37 9.81 20.19
N VAL A 691 -8.29 9.25 19.66
CA VAL A 691 -8.24 8.62 18.32
C VAL A 691 -7.80 7.15 18.29
N THR A 692 -7.77 6.44 19.42
CA THR A 692 -7.40 5.01 19.51
C THR A 692 -6.07 4.68 18.80
N HIS A 693 -5.06 5.49 19.03
CA HIS A 693 -3.77 5.48 18.33
C HIS A 693 -3.01 4.16 18.46
N GLU A 694 -3.20 3.46 19.58
CA GLU A 694 -2.56 2.20 19.94
C GLU A 694 -2.88 1.04 18.97
N ILE A 695 -3.89 1.19 18.10
CA ILE A 695 -4.36 0.15 17.18
C ILE A 695 -4.36 0.60 15.71
N GLN A 696 -3.61 1.66 15.40
CA GLN A 696 -3.43 2.21 14.05
C GLN A 696 -2.13 1.70 13.41
N ASP A 697 -2.05 1.66 12.08
CA ASP A 697 -0.80 1.30 11.40
C ASP A 697 0.26 2.39 11.62
N ILE A 698 -0.15 3.67 11.62
CA ILE A 698 0.63 4.82 12.09
C ILE A 698 -0.26 5.80 12.87
N ALA A 699 0.29 6.42 13.91
CA ALA A 699 -0.37 7.50 14.61
C ALA A 699 0.59 8.62 15.07
N PHE A 700 0.05 9.82 15.19
CA PHE A 700 0.72 11.04 15.63
C PHE A 700 -0.06 11.63 16.80
N ILE A 701 0.55 11.67 17.99
CA ILE A 701 -0.13 12.01 19.23
C ILE A 701 0.54 13.21 19.89
N GLY A 702 -0.26 14.21 20.25
CA GLY A 702 0.19 15.45 20.87
C GLY A 702 1.20 15.21 21.98
N SER A 703 2.36 15.84 21.87
CA SER A 703 3.46 15.70 22.80
C SER A 703 4.23 17.02 22.90
N GLU A 704 4.51 17.47 24.11
CA GLU A 704 5.32 18.65 24.37
C GLU A 704 6.79 18.26 24.50
N HIS A 705 7.61 18.66 23.53
CA HIS A 705 9.05 18.47 23.60
C HIS A 705 9.67 19.55 24.51
N PRO A 706 10.56 19.20 25.46
CA PRO A 706 11.12 20.16 26.43
C PRO A 706 11.81 21.37 25.78
N GLU A 707 12.39 21.19 24.59
CA GLU A 707 13.11 22.24 23.87
C GLU A 707 12.36 22.79 22.64
N LYS A 708 11.39 22.03 22.09
CA LYS A 708 10.76 22.37 20.80
C LYS A 708 9.26 22.70 20.92
N GLY A 709 8.70 22.56 22.12
CA GLY A 709 7.30 22.85 22.39
C GLY A 709 6.35 21.80 21.80
N ALA A 710 5.15 22.23 21.45
CA ALA A 710 4.07 21.38 20.98
C ALA A 710 4.36 20.73 19.61
N GLY A 711 4.20 19.42 19.54
CA GLY A 711 4.26 18.63 18.31
C GLY A 711 3.66 17.24 18.53
N PHE A 712 4.21 16.22 17.89
CA PHE A 712 3.64 14.87 17.90
C PHE A 712 4.68 13.79 18.19
N ASP A 713 4.35 12.87 19.09
CA ASP A 713 5.00 11.57 19.23
C ASP A 713 4.46 10.60 18.17
N VAL A 714 5.35 9.80 17.56
CA VAL A 714 5.00 8.90 16.44
C VAL A 714 4.90 7.45 16.91
N TRP A 715 3.82 6.78 16.53
CA TRP A 715 3.52 5.38 16.84
C TRP A 715 3.31 4.57 15.56
N VAL A 716 3.80 3.32 15.52
CA VAL A 716 3.69 2.46 14.32
C VAL A 716 3.37 1.00 14.65
N GLY A 717 2.70 0.31 13.74
CA GLY A 717 2.55 -1.15 13.78
C GLY A 717 1.37 -1.70 14.59
N GLY A 718 0.31 -0.93 14.79
CA GLY A 718 -0.89 -1.39 15.51
C GLY A 718 -1.91 -2.13 14.67
N GLY A 719 -2.70 -2.99 15.33
CA GLY A 719 -3.95 -3.49 14.78
C GLY A 719 -4.44 -4.80 15.40
N LEU A 720 -5.77 -4.94 15.49
CA LEU A 720 -6.45 -6.04 16.18
C LEU A 720 -6.56 -7.32 15.32
N SER A 721 -7.66 -7.53 14.57
CA SER A 721 -7.89 -8.78 13.82
C SER A 721 -7.68 -10.04 14.70
N THR A 722 -7.37 -11.18 14.11
CA THR A 722 -7.11 -12.46 14.81
C THR A 722 -5.82 -12.48 15.63
N ASN A 723 -4.80 -11.70 15.25
CA ASN A 723 -3.52 -11.60 15.97
C ASN A 723 -3.31 -10.14 16.42
N PRO A 724 -3.86 -9.73 17.57
CA PRO A 724 -3.84 -8.33 18.01
C PRO A 724 -2.43 -7.89 18.43
N MET A 725 -2.03 -6.68 18.01
CA MET A 725 -0.74 -6.07 18.35
C MET A 725 -0.96 -4.57 18.59
N PHE A 726 -0.37 -4.04 19.65
CA PHE A 726 -0.35 -2.60 19.89
C PHE A 726 0.68 -1.93 18.98
N ALA A 727 0.37 -0.71 18.56
CA ALA A 727 1.35 0.18 17.97
C ALA A 727 2.45 0.47 19.00
N GLN A 728 3.67 0.63 18.52
CA GLN A 728 4.83 0.90 19.35
C GLN A 728 5.30 2.32 19.08
N ARG A 729 5.76 3.01 20.13
CA ARG A 729 6.42 4.31 20.00
C ARG A 729 7.66 4.16 19.13
N LEU A 730 7.82 5.07 18.18
CA LEU A 730 9.04 5.21 17.38
C LEU A 730 10.14 5.96 18.16
N GLY A 731 9.77 6.63 19.26
CA GLY A 731 10.68 7.37 20.14
C GLY A 731 11.08 8.74 19.59
N VAL A 732 10.28 9.29 18.66
CA VAL A 732 10.57 10.55 17.98
C VAL A 732 9.47 11.57 18.22
N TRP A 733 9.86 12.84 18.21
CA TRP A 733 8.99 13.99 18.14
C TRP A 733 9.07 14.60 16.74
N VAL A 734 7.92 14.97 16.19
CA VAL A 734 7.81 15.65 14.88
C VAL A 734 6.96 16.90 15.02
N SER A 735 7.35 17.97 14.33
CA SER A 735 6.53 19.17 14.18
C SER A 735 5.33 18.90 13.28
N ILE A 736 4.31 19.77 13.33
CA ILE A 736 3.11 19.63 12.47
C ILE A 736 3.46 19.61 10.97
N ASP A 737 4.49 20.36 10.56
CA ASP A 737 4.93 20.47 9.18
C ASP A 737 5.64 19.19 8.67
N GLU A 738 6.25 18.42 9.57
CA GLU A 738 6.92 17.15 9.27
C GLU A 738 5.93 15.96 9.21
N VAL A 739 4.73 16.10 9.79
CA VAL A 739 3.73 15.00 9.84
C VAL A 739 3.42 14.41 8.45
N PRO A 740 3.16 15.20 7.39
CA PRO A 740 2.84 14.66 6.07
C PRO A 740 3.97 13.86 5.43
N GLU A 741 5.23 14.32 5.54
CA GLU A 741 6.38 13.62 4.97
C GLU A 741 6.72 12.33 5.74
N VAL A 742 6.61 12.36 7.07
CA VAL A 742 6.81 11.18 7.93
C VAL A 742 5.72 10.14 7.66
N TRP A 743 4.47 10.60 7.52
CA TRP A 743 3.35 9.75 7.10
C TRP A 743 3.63 9.08 5.75
N ALA A 744 4.04 9.86 4.75
CA ALA A 744 4.34 9.35 3.42
C ALA A 744 5.50 8.35 3.43
N GLY A 745 6.56 8.63 4.19
CA GLY A 745 7.69 7.71 4.37
C GLY A 745 7.24 6.36 4.95
N ALA A 746 6.40 6.37 5.98
CA ALA A 746 5.85 5.14 6.56
C ALA A 746 4.96 4.35 5.57
N VAL A 747 4.16 5.05 4.76
CA VAL A 747 3.35 4.41 3.70
C VAL A 747 4.25 3.80 2.62
N ARG A 748 5.35 4.46 2.22
CA ARG A 748 6.32 3.92 1.27
C ARG A 748 7.05 2.70 1.80
N ILE A 749 7.48 2.72 3.07
CA ILE A 749 8.03 1.51 3.73
C ILE A 749 7.03 0.36 3.63
N PHE A 750 5.76 0.63 3.94
CA PHE A 750 4.74 -0.41 3.86
C PHE A 750 4.52 -0.91 2.42
N ARG A 751 4.54 -0.01 1.43
CA ARG A 751 4.43 -0.36 0.01
C ARG A 751 5.57 -1.28 -0.45
N ASP A 752 6.80 -0.91 -0.08
CA ASP A 752 8.04 -1.49 -0.60
C ASP A 752 8.47 -2.75 0.15
N TYR A 753 8.34 -2.74 1.48
CA TYR A 753 8.80 -3.81 2.37
C TYR A 753 7.67 -4.62 3.01
N GLY A 754 6.41 -4.22 2.86
CA GLY A 754 5.30 -4.96 3.46
C GLY A 754 5.05 -6.29 2.75
N TYR A 755 4.68 -7.31 3.53
CA TYR A 755 4.45 -8.65 3.00
C TYR A 755 3.19 -8.71 2.14
N ARG A 756 3.31 -9.30 0.94
CA ARG A 756 2.21 -9.46 -0.03
C ARG A 756 1.85 -10.91 -0.31
N LYS A 757 2.56 -11.88 0.27
CA LYS A 757 2.27 -13.30 0.05
C LYS A 757 0.96 -13.75 0.69
N LEU A 758 0.88 -13.68 2.02
CA LEU A 758 -0.26 -14.19 2.78
C LEU A 758 -1.13 -13.03 3.25
N ARG A 759 -2.40 -12.99 2.82
CA ARG A 759 -3.35 -11.92 3.15
C ARG A 759 -3.55 -11.70 4.65
N ASN A 760 -3.47 -12.77 5.45
CA ASN A 760 -3.57 -12.71 6.91
C ASN A 760 -2.27 -12.27 7.62
N ARG A 761 -1.15 -12.17 6.89
CA ARG A 761 0.16 -11.68 7.35
C ARG A 761 0.62 -10.40 6.63
N ALA A 762 -0.26 -9.73 5.87
CA ALA A 762 0.09 -8.60 5.00
C ALA A 762 -0.07 -7.19 5.63
N ARG A 763 -0.38 -7.09 6.93
CA ARG A 763 -0.53 -5.79 7.63
C ARG A 763 0.82 -5.28 8.14
N LEU A 764 0.98 -3.95 8.23
CA LEU A 764 2.21 -3.31 8.68
C LEU A 764 2.71 -3.83 10.03
N LYS A 765 1.79 -4.13 10.97
CA LYS A 765 2.13 -4.70 12.28
C LYS A 765 3.05 -5.92 12.23
N PHE A 766 2.96 -6.77 11.19
CA PHE A 766 3.83 -7.94 11.06
C PHE A 766 5.24 -7.55 10.64
N LEU A 767 5.36 -6.55 9.76
CA LEU A 767 6.66 -6.01 9.38
C LEU A 767 7.34 -5.35 10.59
N VAL A 768 6.60 -4.52 11.34
CA VAL A 768 7.12 -3.87 12.56
C VAL A 768 7.49 -4.89 13.63
N ALA A 769 6.69 -5.95 13.79
CA ALA A 769 7.02 -7.05 14.71
C ALA A 769 8.29 -7.81 14.33
N ASP A 770 8.50 -8.06 13.03
CA ASP A 770 9.67 -8.77 12.54
C ASP A 770 10.93 -7.87 12.52
N TRP A 771 10.77 -6.56 12.33
CA TRP A 771 11.88 -5.61 12.24
C TRP A 771 12.30 -4.98 13.57
N GLY A 772 11.34 -4.76 14.48
CA GLY A 772 11.50 -3.82 15.59
C GLY A 772 11.39 -2.36 15.14
N VAL A 773 11.09 -1.47 16.09
CA VAL A 773 10.91 -0.04 15.83
C VAL A 773 12.23 0.66 15.47
N GLU A 774 13.35 0.16 15.95
CA GLU A 774 14.68 0.73 15.73
C GLU A 774 15.10 0.58 14.26
N LYS A 775 14.85 -0.60 13.67
CA LYS A 775 15.12 -0.83 12.25
C LYS A 775 14.14 -0.04 11.38
N PHE A 776 12.85 -0.02 11.76
CA PHE A 776 11.84 0.76 11.05
C PHE A 776 12.21 2.25 11.01
N ARG A 777 12.58 2.83 12.17
CA ARG A 777 13.03 4.22 12.29
C ARG A 777 14.23 4.51 11.40
N ARG A 778 15.26 3.66 11.46
CA ARG A 778 16.48 3.85 10.66
C ARG A 778 16.17 3.89 9.17
N ILE A 779 15.38 2.95 8.67
CA ILE A 779 14.98 2.91 7.25
C ILE A 779 14.14 4.13 6.88
N LEU A 780 13.22 4.56 7.75
CA LEU A 780 12.45 5.79 7.54
C LEU A 780 13.36 7.01 7.39
N GLU A 781 14.29 7.20 8.32
CA GLU A 781 15.21 8.33 8.33
C GLU A 781 16.22 8.30 7.16
N ASP A 782 16.84 7.15 6.91
CA ASP A 782 17.95 7.02 5.95
C ASP A 782 17.44 6.96 4.50
N ASP A 783 16.42 6.15 4.22
CA ASP A 783 16.03 5.82 2.85
C ASP A 783 14.89 6.71 2.32
N TYR A 784 14.04 7.24 3.21
CA TYR A 784 12.80 7.92 2.80
C TYR A 784 12.75 9.41 3.18
N LEU A 785 13.32 9.81 4.32
CA LEU A 785 13.36 11.22 4.75
C LEU A 785 14.69 11.89 4.38
N GLY A 786 15.81 11.16 4.47
CA GLY A 786 17.15 11.69 4.25
C GLY A 786 17.69 12.52 5.41
N HIS A 787 17.06 12.44 6.59
CA HIS A 787 17.52 13.09 7.82
C HIS A 787 17.03 12.32 9.06
N ARG A 788 17.67 12.58 10.21
CA ARG A 788 17.24 12.05 11.51
C ARG A 788 16.03 12.80 12.02
N LEU A 789 15.08 12.08 12.61
CA LEU A 789 14.00 12.68 13.38
C LEU A 789 14.49 13.09 14.78
N THR A 790 13.85 14.10 15.34
CA THR A 790 14.13 14.55 16.71
C THR A 790 13.66 13.47 17.69
N ASP A 791 14.44 13.13 18.71
CA ASP A 791 13.97 12.24 19.78
C ASP A 791 12.83 12.92 20.58
N GLY A 792 11.86 12.13 21.07
CA GLY A 792 10.64 12.68 21.66
C GLY A 792 10.19 12.00 22.95
N PRO A 793 9.65 12.77 23.92
CA PRO A 793 9.03 12.18 25.10
C PRO A 793 7.73 11.46 24.74
N ALA A 794 7.35 10.49 25.58
CA ALA A 794 6.04 9.88 25.48
C ALA A 794 4.96 10.91 25.83
N PRO A 795 3.78 10.87 25.20
CA PRO A 795 2.65 11.68 25.61
C PRO A 795 2.24 11.30 27.04
N GLU A 796 1.78 12.29 27.81
CA GLU A 796 1.26 12.05 29.15
C GLU A 796 -0.02 11.20 29.11
N ALA A 797 -0.24 10.39 30.14
CA ALA A 797 -1.45 9.58 30.25
C ALA A 797 -2.56 10.39 30.90
N HIS A 798 -3.69 10.54 30.20
CA HIS A 798 -4.86 11.25 30.71
C HIS A 798 -5.90 10.25 31.24
N PRO A 799 -6.26 10.29 32.54
CA PRO A 799 -7.30 9.43 33.09
C PRO A 799 -8.70 9.89 32.68
N GLY A 800 -9.66 8.97 32.70
CA GLY A 800 -11.07 9.26 32.41
C GLY A 800 -11.52 8.88 31.00
N TYR A 801 -12.68 9.39 30.60
CA TYR A 801 -13.22 9.16 29.27
C TYR A 801 -12.35 9.83 28.20
N ARG A 802 -12.08 9.07 27.13
CA ARG A 802 -11.41 9.58 25.91
C ARG A 802 -12.40 10.11 24.88
N ASP A 803 -13.70 9.97 25.15
CA ASP A 803 -14.76 10.51 24.30
C ASP A 803 -15.01 12.01 24.58
N HIS A 804 -15.98 12.57 23.87
CA HIS A 804 -16.40 13.97 24.00
C HIS A 804 -17.91 14.11 24.22
N VAL A 805 -18.55 13.10 24.82
CA VAL A 805 -19.98 13.14 25.16
C VAL A 805 -20.24 14.14 26.30
N GLY A 806 -21.34 14.88 26.21
CA GLY A 806 -21.73 15.91 27.17
C GLY A 806 -21.55 17.33 26.66
N VAL A 807 -21.78 18.30 27.55
CA VAL A 807 -21.62 19.74 27.27
C VAL A 807 -20.27 20.18 27.82
N HIS A 808 -19.47 20.82 26.98
CA HIS A 808 -18.09 21.21 27.32
C HIS A 808 -17.79 22.60 26.79
N GLU A 809 -17.00 23.36 27.54
CA GLU A 809 -16.58 24.71 27.15
C GLU A 809 -15.37 24.65 26.19
N GLN A 810 -15.39 25.50 25.17
CA GLN A 810 -14.31 25.71 24.21
C GLN A 810 -13.33 26.79 24.69
N ARG A 811 -12.17 26.87 24.03
CA ARG A 811 -11.17 27.91 24.29
C ARG A 811 -11.63 29.33 23.97
N ASP A 812 -12.60 29.50 23.08
CA ASP A 812 -13.15 30.80 22.67
C ASP A 812 -14.37 31.25 23.53
N GLY A 813 -14.70 30.49 24.58
CA GLY A 813 -15.84 30.76 25.47
C GLY A 813 -17.19 30.24 24.95
N LYS A 814 -17.24 29.65 23.74
CA LYS A 814 -18.40 28.87 23.28
C LYS A 814 -18.39 27.48 23.90
N PHE A 815 -19.34 26.65 23.49
CA PHE A 815 -19.49 25.28 23.95
C PHE A 815 -19.55 24.30 22.78
N TYR A 816 -19.31 23.02 23.08
CA TYR A 816 -19.68 21.93 22.20
C TYR A 816 -20.56 20.94 22.95
N VAL A 817 -21.45 20.27 22.22
CA VAL A 817 -22.37 19.26 22.75
C VAL A 817 -22.11 17.95 22.03
N GLY A 818 -21.60 16.96 22.74
CA GLY A 818 -21.41 15.61 22.23
C GLY A 818 -22.55 14.69 22.64
N VAL A 819 -23.08 13.95 21.66
CA VAL A 819 -24.15 12.97 21.87
C VAL A 819 -23.79 11.64 21.24
N LYS A 820 -24.38 10.56 21.74
CA LYS A 820 -24.13 9.21 21.22
C LYS A 820 -25.40 8.56 20.68
N PRO A 821 -25.52 8.39 19.35
CA PRO A 821 -26.45 7.43 18.78
C PRO A 821 -26.08 6.04 19.27
N THR A 822 -27.06 5.27 19.75
CA THR A 822 -26.81 3.92 20.27
C THR A 822 -26.09 3.08 19.19
N VAL A 823 -24.90 2.58 19.52
CA VAL A 823 -23.97 1.85 18.62
C VAL A 823 -23.64 2.53 17.28
N GLY A 824 -23.86 3.85 17.18
CA GLY A 824 -23.72 4.66 15.97
C GLY A 824 -24.75 4.39 14.89
N HIS A 825 -25.91 3.81 15.24
CA HIS A 825 -27.00 3.61 14.29
C HIS A 825 -27.86 4.87 14.17
N THR A 826 -28.21 5.24 12.93
CA THR A 826 -29.06 6.38 12.60
C THR A 826 -29.86 6.08 11.31
N GLU A 827 -30.73 7.02 10.94
CA GLU A 827 -31.48 6.96 9.68
C GLU A 827 -31.25 8.20 8.82
N GLY A 828 -31.46 8.09 7.51
CA GLY A 828 -31.33 9.21 6.57
C GLY A 828 -32.21 10.40 6.94
N ASP A 829 -33.49 10.17 7.24
CA ASP A 829 -34.40 11.21 7.71
C ASP A 829 -33.98 11.79 9.05
N GLN A 830 -33.40 10.99 9.95
CA GLN A 830 -32.86 11.48 11.23
C GLN A 830 -31.66 12.40 10.98
N LEU A 831 -30.74 12.06 10.07
CA LEU A 831 -29.63 12.95 9.71
C LEU A 831 -30.11 14.29 9.13
N ILE A 832 -31.18 14.29 8.35
CA ILE A 832 -31.81 15.53 7.85
C ILE A 832 -32.35 16.37 9.00
N ARG A 833 -33.11 15.77 9.92
CA ARG A 833 -33.65 16.48 11.10
C ARG A 833 -32.56 16.99 12.03
N LEU A 834 -31.50 16.22 12.23
CA LEU A 834 -30.33 16.64 13.00
C LEU A 834 -29.63 17.85 12.36
N ALA A 835 -29.66 17.96 11.02
CA ALA A 835 -29.12 19.11 10.31
C ALA A 835 -30.00 20.35 10.51
N ASP A 836 -31.33 20.17 10.49
CA ASP A 836 -32.29 21.23 10.82
C ASP A 836 -32.10 21.73 12.27
N ILE A 837 -31.93 20.81 13.22
CA ILE A 837 -31.67 21.13 14.63
C ILE A 837 -30.34 21.89 14.75
N ALA A 838 -29.27 21.41 14.12
CA ALA A 838 -27.98 22.10 14.13
C ALA A 838 -28.12 23.56 13.65
N GLU A 839 -28.73 23.76 12.49
CA GLU A 839 -28.91 25.08 11.88
C GLU A 839 -29.80 26.00 12.72
N ALA A 840 -30.86 25.46 13.33
CA ALA A 840 -31.74 26.21 14.24
C ALA A 840 -31.00 26.74 15.49
N HIS A 841 -29.91 26.07 15.90
CA HIS A 841 -29.04 26.50 16.99
C HIS A 841 -27.75 27.20 16.52
N GLY A 842 -27.67 27.58 15.23
CA GLY A 842 -26.50 28.27 14.67
C GLY A 842 -25.26 27.39 14.49
N VAL A 843 -25.40 26.07 14.59
CA VAL A 843 -24.32 25.10 14.44
C VAL A 843 -24.14 24.74 12.98
N THR A 844 -22.93 24.97 12.45
CA THR A 844 -22.55 24.61 11.07
C THR A 844 -21.40 23.62 11.01
N ARG A 845 -20.71 23.38 12.13
CA ARG A 845 -19.56 22.46 12.25
C ARG A 845 -19.94 21.27 13.12
N LEU A 846 -19.86 20.09 12.54
CA LEU A 846 -20.17 18.81 13.17
C LEU A 846 -18.95 17.89 13.09
N ARG A 847 -18.82 17.01 14.08
CA ARG A 847 -17.75 16.02 14.12
C ARG A 847 -18.27 14.65 14.52
N THR A 848 -17.79 13.60 13.86
CA THR A 848 -17.99 12.22 14.29
C THR A 848 -16.76 11.72 15.05
N SER A 849 -16.89 10.66 15.86
CA SER A 849 -15.79 10.15 16.69
C SER A 849 -15.42 8.68 16.42
N ALA A 850 -14.31 8.22 17.02
CA ALA A 850 -13.89 6.81 16.98
C ALA A 850 -14.80 5.88 17.81
N ASP A 851 -15.64 6.43 18.68
CA ASP A 851 -16.64 5.71 19.47
C ASP A 851 -18.07 5.91 18.97
N LYS A 852 -18.19 6.45 17.75
CA LYS A 852 -19.42 6.62 16.95
C LYS A 852 -20.39 7.66 17.51
N GLU A 853 -19.84 8.71 18.10
CA GLU A 853 -20.60 9.87 18.55
C GLU A 853 -20.76 10.91 17.44
N LEU A 854 -21.65 11.87 17.70
CA LEU A 854 -21.84 13.10 16.93
C LEU A 854 -21.66 14.30 17.86
N ILE A 855 -20.79 15.24 17.47
CA ILE A 855 -20.44 16.41 18.27
C ILE A 855 -20.86 17.67 17.50
N PHE A 856 -21.62 18.54 18.17
CA PHE A 856 -22.10 19.82 17.68
C PHE A 856 -21.20 20.92 18.22
N LEU A 857 -20.51 21.64 17.34
CA LEU A 857 -19.52 22.64 17.73
C LEU A 857 -20.10 24.05 17.72
N ASP A 858 -19.38 24.94 18.39
CA ASP A 858 -19.54 26.40 18.39
C ASP A 858 -20.89 26.89 18.91
N VAL A 859 -21.44 26.18 19.90
CA VAL A 859 -22.75 26.44 20.50
C VAL A 859 -22.64 27.58 21.52
N ALA A 860 -23.57 28.54 21.48
CA ALA A 860 -23.66 29.57 22.51
C ALA A 860 -24.05 28.95 23.86
N ALA A 861 -23.50 29.48 24.96
CA ALA A 861 -23.67 28.90 26.30
C ALA A 861 -25.14 28.71 26.69
N ASP A 862 -25.97 29.72 26.42
CA ASP A 862 -27.40 29.75 26.69
C ASP A 862 -28.22 28.83 25.76
N ALA A 863 -27.68 28.44 24.61
CA ALA A 863 -28.32 27.51 23.67
C ALA A 863 -28.01 26.03 23.95
N THR A 864 -27.04 25.71 24.82
CA THR A 864 -26.59 24.32 25.05
C THR A 864 -27.69 23.43 25.61
N ALA A 865 -28.47 23.92 26.57
CA ALA A 865 -29.56 23.16 27.19
C ALA A 865 -30.70 22.89 26.19
N ASP A 866 -31.06 23.89 25.39
CA ASP A 866 -32.11 23.77 24.38
C ASP A 866 -31.68 22.80 23.27
N LEU A 867 -30.43 22.88 22.80
CA LEU A 867 -29.87 21.93 21.83
C LEU A 867 -29.87 20.50 22.40
N ALA A 868 -29.40 20.30 23.63
CA ALA A 868 -29.38 18.98 24.25
C ALA A 868 -30.79 18.39 24.37
N ALA A 869 -31.80 19.20 24.72
CA ALA A 869 -33.19 18.78 24.79
C ALA A 869 -33.75 18.42 23.40
N ALA A 870 -33.42 19.18 22.35
CA ALA A 870 -33.84 18.89 20.98
C ALA A 870 -33.22 17.56 20.46
N LEU A 871 -31.95 17.30 20.79
CA LEU A 871 -31.26 16.05 20.43
C LEU A 871 -31.83 14.84 21.19
N GLU A 872 -32.20 15.02 22.46
CA GLU A 872 -32.85 13.96 23.26
C GLU A 872 -34.18 13.50 22.63
N VAL A 873 -34.95 14.41 22.04
CA VAL A 873 -36.20 14.07 21.31
C VAL A 873 -35.92 13.16 20.10
N GLU A 874 -34.76 13.31 19.46
CA GLU A 874 -34.31 12.43 18.38
C GLU A 874 -33.67 11.12 18.90
N GLY A 875 -33.62 10.91 20.22
CA GLY A 875 -33.02 9.74 20.85
C GLY A 875 -31.49 9.81 21.01
N LEU A 876 -30.91 11.01 20.97
CA LEU A 876 -29.47 11.24 21.10
C LEU A 876 -29.19 12.03 22.39
N SER A 877 -28.89 11.32 23.47
CA SER A 877 -28.61 11.95 24.76
C SER A 877 -27.20 12.53 24.86
N ALA A 878 -27.09 13.69 25.51
CA ALA A 878 -25.83 14.29 25.97
C ALA A 878 -25.40 13.75 27.34
N THR A 879 -26.30 13.08 28.07
CA THR A 879 -26.03 12.44 29.36
C THR A 879 -26.53 10.99 29.36
N PRO A 880 -26.07 10.14 28.40
CA PRO A 880 -26.46 8.74 28.36
C PRO A 880 -25.95 8.00 29.59
N SER A 881 -26.60 6.89 29.94
CA SER A 881 -26.04 5.93 30.90
C SER A 881 -24.66 5.46 30.45
N SER A 882 -23.83 5.02 31.39
CA SER A 882 -22.57 4.32 31.14
C SER A 882 -22.71 3.24 30.06
N PHE A 883 -23.77 2.41 30.11
CA PHE A 883 -24.01 1.35 29.12
C PHE A 883 -24.20 1.90 27.70
N ARG A 884 -25.09 2.89 27.50
CA ARG A 884 -25.28 3.50 26.17
C ARG A 884 -24.06 4.27 25.72
N ARG A 885 -23.38 4.94 26.65
CA ARG A 885 -22.16 5.70 26.40
C ARG A 885 -21.03 4.84 25.88
N ASP A 886 -20.88 3.61 26.37
CA ASP A 886 -19.69 2.81 26.14
C ASP A 886 -19.93 1.54 25.30
N ILE A 887 -21.17 1.20 24.98
CA ILE A 887 -21.47 0.09 24.08
C ILE A 887 -21.11 0.42 22.63
N ILE A 888 -20.49 -0.54 21.94
CA ILE A 888 -20.14 -0.44 20.53
C ILE A 888 -20.34 -1.76 19.81
N SER A 889 -20.79 -1.72 18.56
CA SER A 889 -20.95 -2.92 17.74
C SER A 889 -20.43 -2.73 16.32
N CYS A 890 -20.06 -3.82 15.67
CA CYS A 890 -19.80 -3.81 14.23
C CYS A 890 -21.12 -3.92 13.45
N THR A 891 -21.07 -3.89 12.11
CA THR A 891 -22.25 -4.12 11.26
C THR A 891 -22.94 -5.46 11.55
N GLY A 892 -22.18 -6.54 11.77
CA GLY A 892 -22.74 -7.85 12.08
C GLY A 892 -23.42 -8.55 10.91
N LEU A 893 -24.14 -9.63 11.23
CA LEU A 893 -24.76 -10.53 10.25
C LEU A 893 -25.76 -9.85 9.32
N GLU A 894 -26.38 -8.75 9.76
CA GLU A 894 -27.35 -7.99 8.98
C GLU A 894 -26.85 -7.63 7.57
N PHE A 895 -25.61 -7.12 7.45
CA PHE A 895 -25.05 -6.77 6.13
C PHE A 895 -23.66 -7.34 5.85
N CYS A 896 -22.93 -7.82 6.86
CA CYS A 896 -21.55 -8.26 6.68
C CYS A 896 -21.44 -9.72 6.26
N LYS A 897 -20.83 -9.97 5.10
CA LYS A 897 -20.57 -11.34 4.59
C LYS A 897 -19.61 -12.17 5.45
N LEU A 898 -18.85 -11.54 6.34
CA LEU A 898 -17.89 -12.21 7.21
C LEU A 898 -18.45 -12.48 8.61
N ALA A 899 -19.63 -11.94 8.93
CA ALA A 899 -20.22 -12.09 10.25
C ALA A 899 -20.86 -13.48 10.41
N LEU A 900 -20.75 -13.99 11.64
CA LEU A 900 -21.33 -15.24 12.12
C LEU A 900 -22.55 -14.99 13.01
N VAL A 901 -22.71 -13.77 13.53
CA VAL A 901 -23.78 -13.41 14.47
C VAL A 901 -24.27 -11.98 14.26
N THR A 902 -25.50 -11.73 14.68
CA THR A 902 -26.16 -10.42 14.67
C THR A 902 -25.56 -9.55 15.77
N THR A 903 -25.22 -8.28 15.47
CA THR A 903 -24.57 -7.41 16.46
C THR A 903 -25.26 -6.07 16.72
N LYS A 904 -25.68 -5.31 15.70
CA LYS A 904 -26.27 -3.97 15.91
C LYS A 904 -27.54 -4.05 16.74
N GLN A 905 -28.55 -4.76 16.23
CA GLN A 905 -29.81 -4.96 16.95
C GLN A 905 -29.58 -5.60 18.33
N ARG A 906 -28.70 -6.61 18.41
CA ARG A 906 -28.40 -7.31 19.67
C ARG A 906 -27.80 -6.37 20.73
N ALA A 907 -26.91 -5.47 20.32
CA ALA A 907 -26.29 -4.49 21.19
C ALA A 907 -27.27 -3.41 21.66
N ILE A 908 -28.18 -2.96 20.79
CA ILE A 908 -29.25 -2.02 21.17
C ILE A 908 -30.11 -2.66 22.27
N THR A 909 -30.61 -3.88 22.05
CA THR A 909 -31.41 -4.62 23.04
C THR A 909 -30.64 -4.88 24.32
N LEU A 910 -29.34 -5.21 24.24
CA LEU A 910 -28.51 -5.39 25.42
C LEU A 910 -28.41 -4.11 26.26
N ALA A 911 -28.20 -2.95 25.63
CA ALA A 911 -28.14 -1.68 26.36
C ALA A 911 -29.45 -1.41 27.11
N ASP A 912 -30.60 -1.62 26.46
CA ASP A 912 -31.92 -1.46 27.08
C ASP A 912 -32.07 -2.39 28.30
N GLN A 913 -31.69 -3.67 28.17
CA GLN A 913 -31.77 -4.66 29.25
C GLN A 913 -30.84 -4.35 30.42
N LEU A 914 -29.64 -3.83 30.16
CA LEU A 914 -28.71 -3.44 31.22
C LEU A 914 -29.22 -2.23 32.00
N GLU A 915 -29.74 -1.20 31.32
CA GLU A 915 -30.35 -0.05 31.99
C GLU A 915 -31.57 -0.45 32.83
N GLU A 916 -32.45 -1.31 32.28
CA GLU A 916 -33.66 -1.77 32.97
C GLU A 916 -33.32 -2.58 34.23
N ARG A 917 -32.32 -3.45 34.17
CA ARG A 917 -32.00 -4.40 35.26
C ARG A 917 -30.99 -3.84 36.27
N LEU A 918 -30.05 -3.00 35.84
CA LEU A 918 -28.92 -2.55 36.67
C LEU A 918 -28.96 -1.07 37.03
N GLY A 919 -29.79 -0.27 36.34
CA GLY A 919 -29.74 1.19 36.40
C GLY A 919 -28.52 1.74 35.66
N ASP A 920 -27.93 2.82 36.16
CA ASP A 920 -26.67 3.35 35.65
C ASP A 920 -25.47 2.88 36.51
N LEU A 921 -24.26 2.95 35.95
CA LEU A 921 -23.00 2.72 36.65
C LEU A 921 -22.26 4.05 36.84
N ASP A 922 -21.63 4.18 38.01
CA ASP A 922 -20.75 5.28 38.38
C ASP A 922 -19.33 5.16 37.81
N VAL A 923 -19.07 4.12 37.02
CA VAL A 923 -17.78 3.81 36.40
C VAL A 923 -17.97 3.49 34.91
N PRO A 924 -17.02 3.86 34.03
CA PRO A 924 -17.03 3.44 32.63
C PRO A 924 -17.02 1.92 32.48
N LEU A 925 -17.69 1.40 31.44
CA LEU A 925 -17.71 -0.02 31.14
C LEU A 925 -17.88 -0.25 29.63
N LYS A 926 -16.77 -0.40 28.91
CA LYS A 926 -16.76 -0.60 27.46
C LYS A 926 -17.21 -2.01 27.08
N ILE A 927 -18.35 -2.10 26.39
CA ILE A 927 -18.90 -3.36 25.88
C ILE A 927 -18.81 -3.37 24.35
N SER A 928 -18.16 -4.38 23.78
CA SER A 928 -17.89 -4.47 22.34
C SER A 928 -18.48 -5.73 21.69
N LEU A 929 -19.46 -5.57 20.79
CA LEU A 929 -20.08 -6.67 20.04
C LEU A 929 -19.52 -6.79 18.62
N ASN A 930 -18.91 -7.94 18.33
CA ASN A 930 -18.29 -8.21 17.03
C ASN A 930 -18.88 -9.45 16.39
N GLY A 931 -19.28 -9.35 15.13
CA GLY A 931 -19.92 -10.46 14.41
C GLY A 931 -18.96 -11.58 14.05
N CYS A 932 -17.64 -11.33 14.07
CA CYS A 932 -16.60 -12.30 13.67
C CYS A 932 -15.23 -11.94 14.26
N PRO A 933 -14.21 -12.80 14.10
CA PRO A 933 -12.85 -12.58 14.62
C PRO A 933 -12.07 -11.38 14.04
N ASN A 934 -12.59 -10.67 13.03
CA ASN A 934 -11.92 -9.49 12.47
C ASN A 934 -11.82 -8.30 13.44
N SER A 935 -12.67 -8.30 14.48
CA SER A 935 -12.67 -7.28 15.54
C SER A 935 -12.86 -5.85 15.01
N CYS A 936 -13.86 -5.65 14.15
CA CYS A 936 -14.17 -4.34 13.58
C CYS A 936 -14.70 -3.35 14.62
N ALA A 937 -15.19 -3.80 15.77
CA ALA A 937 -15.64 -2.97 16.88
C ALA A 937 -14.76 -3.15 18.13
N ARG A 938 -13.54 -3.71 17.97
CA ARG A 938 -12.48 -3.70 18.99
C ARG A 938 -12.71 -4.61 20.20
N THR A 939 -13.05 -5.89 19.97
CA THR A 939 -13.27 -6.91 21.02
C THR A 939 -12.17 -6.95 22.09
N GLN A 940 -10.91 -6.96 21.67
CA GLN A 940 -9.80 -7.27 22.58
C GLN A 940 -9.44 -6.12 23.51
N VAL A 941 -9.95 -4.91 23.28
CA VAL A 941 -9.56 -3.70 24.02
C VAL A 941 -10.80 -3.03 24.65
N ALA A 942 -11.77 -3.87 24.99
CA ALA A 942 -12.99 -3.50 25.70
C ALA A 942 -13.02 -4.25 27.05
N ASP A 943 -13.64 -3.65 28.06
CA ASP A 943 -13.86 -4.27 29.36
C ASP A 943 -14.60 -5.61 29.20
N ILE A 944 -15.65 -5.61 28.36
CA ILE A 944 -16.37 -6.81 27.94
C ILE A 944 -16.38 -6.90 26.42
N GLY A 945 -15.47 -7.70 25.88
CA GLY A 945 -15.34 -7.99 24.46
C GLY A 945 -16.09 -9.26 24.04
N LEU A 946 -17.00 -9.13 23.08
CA LEU A 946 -17.84 -10.23 22.58
C LEU A 946 -17.47 -10.55 21.13
N LYS A 947 -16.82 -11.70 20.92
CA LYS A 947 -16.40 -12.19 19.59
C LYS A 947 -17.38 -13.25 19.09
N GLY A 948 -18.15 -12.89 18.07
CA GLY A 948 -19.13 -13.73 17.43
C GLY A 948 -18.57 -15.02 16.83
N GLN A 949 -19.29 -16.11 17.06
CA GLN A 949 -19.01 -17.45 16.55
C GLN A 949 -20.31 -18.28 16.56
N ILE A 950 -20.33 -19.36 15.78
CA ILE A 950 -21.40 -20.34 15.90
C ILE A 950 -21.08 -21.28 17.06
N VAL A 951 -22.04 -21.46 17.95
CA VAL A 951 -21.94 -22.33 19.13
C VAL A 951 -23.00 -23.43 19.05
N THR A 952 -22.90 -24.40 19.96
CA THR A 952 -23.88 -25.48 20.09
C THR A 952 -24.64 -25.26 21.38
N ASP A 953 -25.97 -25.20 21.32
CA ASP A 953 -26.83 -25.12 22.51
C ASP A 953 -27.00 -26.49 23.19
N ASP A 954 -27.72 -26.52 24.32
CA ASP A 954 -27.97 -27.73 25.11
C ASP A 954 -28.76 -28.80 24.34
N ASP A 955 -29.57 -28.38 23.36
CA ASP A 955 -30.35 -29.25 22.48
C ASP A 955 -29.51 -29.78 21.28
N GLY A 956 -28.25 -29.37 21.17
CA GLY A 956 -27.34 -29.78 20.10
C GLY A 956 -27.47 -28.98 18.80
N ASN A 957 -28.28 -27.92 18.78
CA ASN A 957 -28.46 -27.05 17.61
C ASN A 957 -27.28 -26.09 17.46
N ARG A 958 -26.97 -25.73 16.21
CA ARG A 958 -25.98 -24.70 15.90
C ARG A 958 -26.65 -23.32 15.95
N VAL A 959 -26.27 -22.50 16.91
CA VAL A 959 -26.88 -21.19 17.16
C VAL A 959 -25.84 -20.07 17.20
N GLU A 960 -26.30 -18.82 17.11
CA GLU A 960 -25.44 -17.65 17.30
C GLU A 960 -24.92 -17.59 18.74
N GLY A 961 -23.63 -17.31 18.91
CA GLY A 961 -23.04 -17.09 20.22
C GLY A 961 -21.75 -16.28 20.18
N PHE A 962 -21.18 -16.05 21.37
CA PHE A 962 -20.03 -15.21 21.56
C PHE A 962 -18.96 -15.94 22.39
N GLN A 963 -17.70 -15.75 22.02
CA GLN A 963 -16.57 -15.94 22.93
C GLN A 963 -16.34 -14.62 23.67
N VAL A 964 -16.26 -14.71 24.99
CA VAL A 964 -16.06 -13.55 25.88
C VAL A 964 -14.57 -13.28 26.10
N HIS A 965 -14.20 -12.00 26.06
CA HIS A 965 -12.89 -11.43 26.39
C HIS A 965 -13.13 -10.39 27.48
N LEU A 966 -12.38 -10.43 28.58
CA LEU A 966 -12.61 -9.54 29.73
C LEU A 966 -11.36 -8.74 30.11
N GLY A 967 -11.55 -7.48 30.48
CA GLY A 967 -10.51 -6.60 31.02
C GLY A 967 -9.55 -6.01 29.99
N GLY A 968 -9.95 -5.94 28.72
CA GLY A 968 -9.16 -5.27 27.70
C GLY A 968 -9.30 -3.76 27.78
N ALA A 969 -8.23 -3.00 27.49
CA ALA A 969 -8.27 -1.55 27.57
C ALA A 969 -7.30 -0.89 26.58
N LEU A 970 -7.58 0.38 26.26
CA LEU A 970 -6.63 1.31 25.65
C LEU A 970 -6.29 2.43 26.65
N GLY A 971 -5.34 3.29 26.33
CA GLY A 971 -4.98 4.45 27.14
C GLY A 971 -4.07 4.07 28.31
N MET A 972 -4.47 4.43 29.54
CA MET A 972 -3.67 4.16 30.73
C MET A 972 -3.58 2.65 31.00
N HIS A 973 -2.39 2.06 30.83
CA HIS A 973 -2.14 0.61 30.89
C HIS A 973 -2.93 -0.19 29.82
N PRO A 974 -2.55 -0.08 28.54
CA PRO A 974 -3.22 -0.81 27.48
C PRO A 974 -2.91 -2.30 27.59
N ASP A 975 -3.95 -3.13 27.55
CA ASP A 975 -3.82 -4.59 27.58
C ASP A 975 -4.96 -5.25 26.79
N PHE A 976 -4.75 -6.50 26.39
CA PHE A 976 -5.77 -7.29 25.73
C PHE A 976 -6.62 -8.08 26.74
N GLY A 977 -7.92 -8.11 26.49
CA GLY A 977 -8.85 -8.85 27.32
C GLY A 977 -8.53 -10.35 27.36
N LYS A 978 -8.60 -10.93 28.56
CA LYS A 978 -8.36 -12.35 28.80
C LYS A 978 -9.52 -13.19 28.26
N LYS A 979 -9.20 -14.32 27.64
CA LYS A 979 -10.21 -15.31 27.22
C LYS A 979 -10.49 -16.25 28.37
N LEU A 980 -11.76 -16.47 28.67
CA LEU A 980 -12.18 -17.47 29.65
C LEU A 980 -12.11 -18.88 29.05
N ARG A 981 -11.61 -19.85 29.82
CA ARG A 981 -11.33 -21.18 29.27
C ARG A 981 -12.62 -21.95 29.00
N GLY A 982 -12.84 -22.32 27.74
CA GLY A 982 -14.01 -23.11 27.33
C GLY A 982 -15.35 -22.37 27.41
N HIS A 983 -15.35 -21.13 27.90
CA HIS A 983 -16.55 -20.35 28.11
C HIS A 983 -17.06 -19.74 26.80
N LYS A 984 -18.33 -20.00 26.51
CA LYS A 984 -19.07 -19.48 25.38
C LYS A 984 -20.47 -19.15 25.87
N VAL A 985 -21.05 -18.09 25.33
CA VAL A 985 -22.39 -17.65 25.69
C VAL A 985 -23.23 -17.63 24.43
N THR A 986 -24.41 -18.25 24.45
CA THR A 986 -25.33 -18.13 23.31
C THR A 986 -25.86 -16.69 23.23
N SER A 987 -26.33 -16.27 22.05
CA SER A 987 -26.93 -14.94 21.90
C SER A 987 -28.15 -14.73 22.82
N ALA A 988 -28.87 -15.82 23.13
CA ALA A 988 -30.02 -15.83 24.03
C ALA A 988 -29.63 -15.60 25.50
N GLU A 989 -28.53 -16.20 25.97
CA GLU A 989 -28.06 -16.08 27.36
C GLU A 989 -27.22 -14.83 27.63
N LEU A 990 -26.92 -14.05 26.59
CA LEU A 990 -25.96 -12.95 26.67
C LEU A 990 -26.37 -11.88 27.69
N ASP A 991 -27.66 -11.56 27.81
CA ASP A 991 -28.13 -10.55 28.77
C ASP A 991 -27.91 -11.04 30.21
N ASP A 992 -28.30 -12.27 30.51
CA ASP A 992 -28.15 -12.86 31.84
C ASP A 992 -26.69 -13.03 32.24
N TYR A 993 -25.82 -13.39 31.29
CA TYR A 993 -24.39 -13.45 31.51
C TYR A 993 -23.81 -12.08 31.88
N ILE A 994 -24.09 -11.03 31.09
CA ILE A 994 -23.52 -9.70 31.33
C ILE A 994 -24.06 -9.12 32.63
N VAL A 995 -25.37 -9.26 32.90
CA VAL A 995 -25.96 -8.82 34.17
C VAL A 995 -25.26 -9.49 35.34
N ARG A 996 -25.10 -10.82 35.31
CA ARG A 996 -24.41 -11.56 36.38
C ARG A 996 -22.98 -11.07 36.61
N VAL A 997 -22.19 -10.92 35.55
CA VAL A 997 -20.79 -10.47 35.66
C VAL A 997 -20.70 -9.05 36.20
N VAL A 998 -21.60 -8.15 35.78
CA VAL A 998 -21.63 -6.77 36.26
C VAL A 998 -22.12 -6.70 37.72
N GLU A 999 -23.09 -7.51 38.13
CA GLU A 999 -23.50 -7.62 39.54
C GLU A 999 -22.35 -8.13 40.42
N HIS A 1000 -21.65 -9.18 40.00
CA HIS A 1000 -20.46 -9.66 40.72
C HIS A 1000 -19.37 -8.60 40.84
N TYR A 1001 -19.15 -7.82 39.78
CA TYR A 1001 -18.25 -6.68 39.84
C TYR A 1001 -18.73 -5.64 40.86
N LYS A 1002 -20.00 -5.22 40.82
CA LYS A 1002 -20.56 -4.25 41.78
C LYS A 1002 -20.44 -4.72 43.22
N ASP A 1003 -20.63 -6.01 43.48
CA ASP A 1003 -20.57 -6.60 44.82
C ASP A 1003 -19.14 -6.73 45.35
N GLN A 1004 -18.17 -6.99 44.46
CA GLN A 1004 -16.80 -7.32 44.86
C GLN A 1004 -15.80 -6.19 44.66
N ARG A 1005 -16.15 -5.12 43.93
CA ARG A 1005 -15.23 -4.03 43.63
C ARG A 1005 -14.82 -3.27 44.90
N ALA A 1006 -13.57 -2.81 44.92
CA ALA A 1006 -13.14 -1.79 45.87
C ALA A 1006 -13.61 -0.40 45.43
N ASP A 1007 -13.60 0.56 46.35
CA ASP A 1007 -13.97 1.95 46.04
C ASP A 1007 -13.10 2.52 44.91
N GLY A 1008 -13.74 2.94 43.82
CA GLY A 1008 -13.07 3.51 42.64
C GLY A 1008 -12.29 2.52 41.77
N GLU A 1009 -12.38 1.21 42.04
CA GLU A 1009 -11.79 0.18 41.18
C GLU A 1009 -12.48 0.14 39.82
N GLN A 1010 -11.72 -0.06 38.73
CA GLN A 1010 -12.29 -0.25 37.39
C GLN A 1010 -12.58 -1.73 37.11
N PHE A 1011 -13.47 -2.01 36.17
CA PHE A 1011 -13.87 -3.37 35.82
C PHE A 1011 -12.67 -4.26 35.46
N ARG A 1012 -11.76 -3.75 34.61
CA ARG A 1012 -10.54 -4.47 34.23
C ARG A 1012 -9.66 -4.86 35.41
N ASP A 1013 -9.56 -4.00 36.43
CA ASP A 1013 -8.68 -4.22 37.58
C ASP A 1013 -9.26 -5.33 38.45
N TRP A 1014 -10.59 -5.31 38.64
CA TRP A 1014 -11.32 -6.40 39.28
C TRP A 1014 -11.14 -7.72 38.52
N VAL A 1015 -11.26 -7.73 37.19
CA VAL A 1015 -11.09 -8.93 36.36
C VAL A 1015 -9.72 -9.59 36.57
N LEU A 1016 -8.65 -8.83 36.84
CA LEU A 1016 -7.32 -9.40 37.07
C LEU A 1016 -7.21 -10.21 38.37
N ARG A 1017 -8.00 -9.87 39.40
CA ARG A 1017 -7.99 -10.53 40.71
C ARG A 1017 -9.19 -11.44 40.98
N ALA A 1018 -10.28 -11.28 40.24
CA ALA A 1018 -11.49 -12.06 40.41
C ALA A 1018 -11.26 -13.55 40.09
N ASP A 1019 -11.86 -14.42 40.90
CA ASP A 1019 -11.85 -15.87 40.66
C ASP A 1019 -12.51 -16.19 39.31
N GLU A 1020 -12.00 -17.18 38.58
CA GLU A 1020 -12.53 -17.47 37.23
C GLU A 1020 -14.01 -17.90 37.25
N GLU A 1021 -14.48 -18.51 38.34
CA GLU A 1021 -15.89 -18.93 38.52
C GLU A 1021 -16.87 -17.76 38.51
N VAL A 1022 -16.49 -16.60 39.07
CA VAL A 1022 -17.38 -15.41 39.11
C VAL A 1022 -17.40 -14.66 37.78
N LEU A 1023 -16.56 -15.06 36.83
CA LEU A 1023 -16.51 -14.50 35.48
C LEU A 1023 -17.29 -15.33 34.46
N GLN A 1024 -17.83 -16.49 34.86
CA GLN A 1024 -18.51 -17.45 33.97
C GLN A 1024 -20.04 -17.38 34.05
#